data_AF-A0A1L4D0X3-F1
#
_entry.id   AF-A0A1L4D0X3-F1
#
_cell.length_a   1.000
_cell.length_b   1.000
_cell.length_c   1.000
_cell.angle_alpha   90.00
_cell.angle_beta   90.00
_cell.angle_gamma   90.00
#
_symmetry.space_group_name_H-M   'P 1'
#
loop_
_entity.id
_entity.type
_entity.pdbx_description
1 polymer ?
#
loop_
_entity_poly.entity_id
_entity_poly.type
_entity_poly.pdbx_seq_one_letter_code
_entity_poly.pdbx_strand_id
1 'polypeptide(L)'
;MTNISLLDKEKCVIVILETISPIQQMYMSAFINIDYKLVSPFSDLNELINYIRESHVDWCILSLEHLVNTNLIDFLNNLYRSSKNQLLTISIINKENDNINLLLSLFEQGLFSNFLKPISMEDFEKQLQDLLESVNILKGNYTLVSSNFIRNILKQNKMYKDLLQFEKSILDFFPGSPRCLINLAEAECLNKDFSSATKTIAQAKFIDPESESQCNIIYEKYLKHLNEVSKEENKNILGIQNCMIIDPDSDVQYYVSETLKRLGVIDCQKITDGDSALEYLTKNKEPDLIIMEWKIPKISGVALVQRIRKLGFNQCFIVIISSLVKVTEHPLLQEVGVDTIIEKPFDGEKLSKELIGVTQRDRKPLEQRSLERKIRLLLSSKKVDEAKKLLDEYLSRSQISKYSKFQMQAEYEYETENYGAASKLALNVLKSVGGSVLLFSLLGKCFLKLKDFKSAMKCFEKAHELSPTNMDRILTLVDLKQESGNVAEAGILLESAKKIDSTSTEVIEMDYRIAIKNSDTEKASNILKNLNSLTGVIGLINNDAVSKILAGKFEEGIDLYKNALNSLSDDLNEYKELITYNLALAYVRNKDLQKSLEILDSLKLNPNARVYKKVKSIRTKIKYALLNKGQLENLENLFENKEGVENKNTSNVSNENDETAGMTIYENILNEIERKSEIKKGSRCCYKIYNRVENN
;
A
#
# COMPACT_ATOMS: atom_id res chain seq x y z
N MET A 1 -13.18 22.26 -7.53
CA MET A 1 -12.26 22.72 -8.59
C MET A 1 -10.89 22.82 -7.96
N THR A 2 -9.91 22.09 -8.48
CA THR A 2 -8.51 22.17 -8.05
C THR A 2 -8.02 23.59 -8.28
N ASN A 3 -7.53 24.25 -7.23
CA ASN A 3 -7.00 25.61 -7.31
C ASN A 3 -5.65 25.55 -8.06
N ILE A 4 -5.66 25.81 -9.38
CA ILE A 4 -4.44 25.81 -10.21
C ILE A 4 -3.82 27.20 -10.06
N SER A 5 -2.73 27.31 -9.30
CA SER A 5 -2.16 28.60 -8.89
C SER A 5 -1.94 29.57 -10.07
N LEU A 6 -1.41 29.06 -11.19
CA LEU A 6 -1.17 29.89 -12.38
C LEU A 6 -2.43 30.47 -13.01
N LEU A 7 -3.61 29.84 -12.84
CA LEU A 7 -4.89 30.31 -13.38
C LEU A 7 -5.64 31.25 -12.42
N ASP A 8 -5.25 31.33 -11.15
CA ASP A 8 -5.81 32.28 -10.17
C ASP A 8 -5.12 33.64 -10.33
N LYS A 9 -5.51 34.39 -11.36
CA LYS A 9 -4.87 35.66 -11.76
C LYS A 9 -4.82 36.73 -10.66
N GLU A 10 -5.72 36.63 -9.68
CA GLU A 10 -5.80 37.52 -8.51
C GLU A 10 -4.72 37.22 -7.47
N LYS A 11 -4.31 35.96 -7.35
CA LYS A 11 -3.41 35.48 -6.28
C LYS A 11 -2.06 35.00 -6.77
N CYS A 12 -1.93 34.68 -8.06
CA CYS A 12 -0.68 34.22 -8.66
C CYS A 12 0.38 35.32 -8.56
N VAL A 13 1.42 35.08 -7.75
CA VAL A 13 2.54 36.01 -7.60
C VAL A 13 3.59 35.73 -8.67
N ILE A 14 3.80 36.72 -9.54
CA ILE A 14 4.70 36.65 -10.69
C ILE A 14 5.88 37.60 -10.48
N VAL A 15 7.09 37.10 -10.73
CA VAL A 15 8.31 37.91 -10.72
C VAL A 15 9.02 37.82 -12.07
N ILE A 16 9.51 38.94 -12.57
CA ILE A 16 10.13 39.03 -13.90
C ILE A 16 11.54 39.60 -13.76
N LEU A 17 12.55 38.85 -14.19
CA LEU A 17 13.93 39.32 -14.30
C LEU A 17 14.23 39.76 -15.74
N GLU A 18 14.38 41.06 -15.92
CA GLU A 18 14.78 41.70 -17.18
C GLU A 18 15.53 42.99 -16.86
N THR A 19 16.73 43.16 -17.43
CA THR A 19 17.61 44.30 -17.10
C THR A 19 17.30 45.52 -17.97
N ILE A 20 16.71 45.31 -19.15
CA ILE A 20 16.36 46.37 -20.08
C ILE A 20 14.97 46.93 -19.72
N SER A 21 14.94 48.09 -19.06
CA SER A 21 13.71 48.69 -18.52
C SER A 21 12.53 48.77 -19.51
N PRO A 22 12.70 49.21 -20.78
CA PRO A 22 11.59 49.19 -21.74
C PRO A 22 11.01 47.79 -22.01
N ILE A 23 11.86 46.76 -22.07
CA ILE A 23 11.45 45.38 -22.31
C ILE A 23 10.78 44.80 -21.05
N GLN A 24 11.34 45.10 -19.88
CA GLN A 24 10.75 44.72 -18.59
C GLN A 24 9.34 45.29 -18.42
N GLN A 25 9.14 46.57 -18.76
CA GLN A 25 7.81 47.21 -18.74
C GLN A 25 6.85 46.57 -19.74
N MET A 26 7.33 46.22 -20.93
CA MET A 26 6.52 45.49 -21.92
C MET A 26 6.04 44.14 -21.37
N TYR A 27 6.91 43.35 -20.73
CA TYR A 27 6.52 42.07 -20.11
C TYR A 27 5.52 42.27 -18.96
N MET A 28 5.74 43.25 -18.10
CA MET A 28 4.82 43.63 -17.03
C MET A 28 3.44 43.99 -17.57
N SER A 29 3.37 44.87 -18.58
CA SER A 29 2.13 45.30 -19.21
C SER A 29 1.37 44.12 -19.84
N ALA A 30 2.06 43.18 -20.49
CA ALA A 30 1.43 42.00 -21.05
C ALA A 30 0.71 41.14 -19.99
N PHE A 31 1.33 40.91 -18.82
CA PHE A 31 0.67 40.18 -17.73
C PHE A 31 -0.52 40.93 -17.13
N ILE A 32 -0.40 42.26 -16.99
CA ILE A 32 -1.48 43.11 -16.47
C ILE A 32 -2.67 43.12 -17.46
N ASN A 33 -2.41 43.19 -18.76
CA ASN A 33 -3.45 43.19 -19.81
C ASN A 33 -4.24 41.89 -19.85
N ILE A 34 -3.64 40.78 -19.44
CA ILE A 34 -4.33 39.49 -19.26
C ILE A 34 -4.80 39.28 -17.80
N ASP A 35 -5.05 40.35 -17.05
CA ASP A 35 -5.65 40.43 -15.70
C ASP A 35 -4.81 39.94 -14.50
N TYR A 36 -3.49 39.73 -14.62
CA TYR A 36 -2.69 39.43 -13.43
C TYR A 36 -2.47 40.68 -12.58
N LYS A 37 -2.71 40.55 -11.28
CA LYS A 37 -2.61 41.68 -10.34
C LYS A 37 -1.29 41.76 -9.56
N LEU A 38 -0.59 40.64 -9.40
CA LEU A 38 0.57 40.53 -8.53
C LEU A 38 1.84 40.23 -9.35
N VAL A 39 2.23 41.19 -10.18
CA VAL A 39 3.43 41.09 -11.02
C VAL A 39 4.49 42.06 -10.51
N SER A 40 5.73 41.60 -10.31
CA SER A 40 6.83 42.41 -9.77
C SER A 40 8.07 42.35 -10.67
N PRO A 41 8.65 43.49 -11.09
CA PRO A 41 9.85 43.53 -11.91
C PRO A 41 11.12 43.49 -11.06
N PHE A 42 12.16 42.85 -11.58
CA PHE A 42 13.52 42.81 -11.04
C PHE A 42 14.54 43.05 -12.15
N SER A 43 15.52 43.91 -11.88
CA SER A 43 16.66 44.18 -12.77
C SER A 43 17.97 43.62 -12.23
N ASP A 44 18.03 43.27 -10.94
CA ASP A 44 19.17 42.64 -10.29
C ASP A 44 18.86 41.20 -9.87
N LEU A 45 19.84 40.32 -10.12
CA LEU A 45 19.72 38.89 -9.85
C LEU A 45 19.68 38.58 -8.34
N ASN A 46 20.48 39.28 -7.54
CA ASN A 46 20.59 39.01 -6.11
C ASN A 46 19.33 39.50 -5.38
N GLU A 47 18.78 40.64 -5.80
CA GLU A 47 17.49 41.14 -5.32
C GLU A 47 16.37 40.12 -5.57
N LEU A 48 16.29 39.56 -6.78
CA LEU A 48 15.33 38.52 -7.11
C LEU A 48 15.48 37.29 -6.21
N ILE A 49 16.71 36.78 -6.04
CA ILE A 49 16.99 35.59 -5.21
C ILE A 49 16.58 35.85 -3.76
N ASN A 50 16.90 37.02 -3.21
CA ASN A 50 16.52 37.40 -1.86
C ASN A 50 14.99 37.50 -1.73
N TYR A 51 14.32 38.11 -2.71
CA TYR A 51 12.86 38.21 -2.72
C TYR A 51 12.18 36.83 -2.76
N ILE A 52 12.63 35.92 -3.63
CA ILE A 52 12.11 34.54 -3.72
C ILE A 52 12.36 33.77 -2.41
N ARG A 53 13.43 34.09 -1.68
CA ARG A 53 13.73 33.50 -0.37
C ARG A 53 12.80 34.03 0.73
N GLU A 54 12.42 35.29 0.65
CA GLU A 54 11.65 35.97 1.70
C GLU A 54 10.13 35.94 1.47
N SER A 55 9.70 35.84 0.21
CA SER A 55 8.30 35.97 -0.22
C SER A 55 7.79 34.72 -0.95
N HIS A 56 6.47 34.55 -0.96
CA HIS A 56 5.81 33.51 -1.78
C HIS A 56 5.79 33.96 -3.25
N VAL A 57 6.30 33.12 -4.14
CA VAL A 57 6.31 33.37 -5.60
C VAL A 57 5.78 32.12 -6.30
N ASP A 58 4.80 32.28 -7.18
CA ASP A 58 4.23 31.19 -7.96
C ASP A 58 4.97 30.99 -9.27
N TRP A 59 5.30 32.08 -9.97
CA TRP A 59 5.88 32.02 -11.31
C TRP A 59 7.03 33.03 -11.48
N CYS A 60 8.20 32.53 -11.83
CA CYS A 60 9.38 33.34 -12.14
C CYS A 60 9.67 33.32 -13.64
N ILE A 61 9.80 34.50 -14.25
CA ILE A 61 10.16 34.70 -15.66
C ILE A 61 11.58 35.24 -15.75
N LEU A 62 12.45 34.60 -16.54
CA LEU A 62 13.87 34.94 -16.64
C LEU A 62 14.28 35.21 -18.09
N SER A 63 14.78 36.41 -18.38
CA SER A 63 15.40 36.73 -19.66
C SER A 63 16.86 36.23 -19.71
N LEU A 64 17.19 35.33 -20.64
CA LEU A 64 18.51 34.66 -20.67
C LEU A 64 19.67 35.56 -21.15
N GLU A 65 19.39 36.64 -21.88
CA GLU A 65 20.43 37.48 -22.51
C GLU A 65 21.40 38.11 -21.50
N HIS A 66 21.03 38.13 -20.22
CA HIS A 66 21.81 38.73 -19.14
C HIS A 66 22.43 37.71 -18.19
N LEU A 67 22.24 36.41 -18.44
CA LEU A 67 22.78 35.30 -17.65
C LEU A 67 23.92 34.56 -18.37
N VAL A 68 24.54 35.19 -19.36
CA VAL A 68 25.57 34.59 -20.24
C VAL A 68 26.78 34.05 -19.46
N ASN A 69 27.14 34.69 -18.34
CA ASN A 69 28.25 34.28 -17.48
C ASN A 69 27.82 33.43 -16.27
N THR A 70 26.56 33.02 -16.22
CA THR A 70 25.98 32.26 -15.11
C THR A 70 25.80 30.81 -15.52
N ASN A 71 26.18 29.86 -14.67
CA ASN A 71 25.78 28.47 -14.87
C ASN A 71 24.26 28.35 -14.62
N LEU A 72 23.47 28.38 -15.69
CA LEU A 72 22.01 28.37 -15.65
C LEU A 72 21.43 27.15 -14.92
N ILE A 73 22.09 25.99 -15.00
CA ILE A 73 21.68 24.76 -14.31
C ILE A 73 21.79 24.93 -12.79
N ASP A 74 22.95 25.42 -12.32
CA ASP A 74 23.18 25.67 -10.89
C ASP A 74 22.27 26.79 -10.39
N PHE A 75 22.06 27.81 -11.22
CA PHE A 75 21.18 28.92 -10.92
C PHE A 75 19.73 28.50 -10.73
N LEU A 76 19.14 27.75 -11.67
CA LEU A 76 17.77 27.22 -11.51
C LEU A 76 17.67 26.34 -10.27
N ASN A 77 18.65 25.46 -10.04
CA ASN A 77 18.69 24.61 -8.87
C ASN A 77 18.71 25.41 -7.56
N ASN A 78 19.44 26.52 -7.52
CA ASN A 78 19.48 27.44 -6.39
C ASN A 78 18.15 28.16 -6.21
N LEU A 79 17.53 28.69 -7.28
CA LEU A 79 16.21 29.34 -7.21
C LEU A 79 15.13 28.41 -6.64
N TYR A 80 15.07 27.17 -7.12
CA TYR A 80 14.12 26.21 -6.58
C TYR A 80 14.42 25.80 -5.13
N ARG A 81 15.68 25.87 -4.68
CA ARG A 81 16.07 25.59 -3.30
C ARG A 81 15.79 26.77 -2.37
N SER A 82 15.93 28.00 -2.86
CA SER A 82 15.71 29.21 -2.08
C SER A 82 14.24 29.56 -1.95
N SER A 83 13.38 29.12 -2.87
CA SER A 83 11.95 29.43 -2.86
C SER A 83 11.23 28.91 -1.61
N LYS A 84 10.42 29.78 -0.98
CA LYS A 84 9.41 29.36 0.02
C LYS A 84 8.28 28.53 -0.59
N ASN A 85 7.98 28.75 -1.87
CA ASN A 85 6.98 27.99 -2.60
C ASN A 85 7.61 26.76 -3.25
N GLN A 86 7.22 25.57 -2.76
CA GLN A 86 7.68 24.29 -3.32
C GLN A 86 7.15 24.02 -4.74
N LEU A 87 6.12 24.76 -5.17
CA LEU A 87 5.50 24.67 -6.50
C LEU A 87 5.93 25.78 -7.46
N LEU A 88 6.99 26.54 -7.12
CA LEU A 88 7.52 27.59 -7.98
C LEU A 88 7.74 27.05 -9.41
N THR A 89 7.11 27.70 -10.40
CA THR A 89 7.39 27.47 -11.81
C THR A 89 8.38 28.50 -12.30
N ILE A 90 9.31 28.08 -13.16
CA ILE A 90 10.29 28.96 -13.76
C ILE A 90 10.16 28.85 -15.28
N SER A 91 9.97 29.98 -15.93
CA SER A 91 9.98 30.10 -17.39
C SER A 91 11.12 31.01 -17.81
N ILE A 92 11.66 30.73 -18.98
CA ILE A 92 12.74 31.53 -19.56
C ILE A 92 12.27 32.18 -20.86
N ILE A 93 12.87 33.32 -21.19
CA ILE A 93 12.72 34.00 -22.48
C ILE A 93 14.09 33.93 -23.16
N ASN A 94 14.12 33.37 -24.37
CA ASN A 94 15.35 33.13 -25.11
C ASN A 94 15.20 33.47 -26.60
N LYS A 95 16.31 33.68 -27.32
CA LYS A 95 16.24 33.89 -28.76
C LYS A 95 16.11 32.56 -29.48
N GLU A 96 15.35 32.52 -30.59
CA GLU A 96 15.41 31.40 -31.53
C GLU A 96 16.88 31.23 -31.96
N ASN A 97 17.50 30.10 -31.59
CA ASN A 97 18.91 29.68 -31.81
C ASN A 97 19.84 29.60 -30.59
N ASP A 98 19.36 29.78 -29.36
CA ASP A 98 20.16 29.42 -28.19
C ASP A 98 20.41 27.90 -28.12
N ASN A 99 21.54 27.49 -27.53
CA ASN A 99 22.04 26.11 -27.49
C ASN A 99 20.94 25.09 -27.10
N ILE A 100 20.44 24.31 -28.08
CA ILE A 100 19.33 23.37 -27.90
C ILE A 100 19.61 22.37 -26.77
N ASN A 101 20.86 21.90 -26.65
CA ASN A 101 21.26 20.96 -25.61
C ASN A 101 21.16 21.59 -24.21
N LEU A 102 21.49 22.88 -24.10
CA LEU A 102 21.30 23.63 -22.86
C LEU A 102 19.81 23.75 -22.54
N LEU A 103 18.97 24.09 -23.51
CA LEU A 103 17.52 24.22 -23.29
C LEU A 103 16.89 22.90 -22.83
N LEU A 104 17.24 21.77 -23.48
CA LEU A 104 16.82 20.43 -23.05
C LEU A 104 17.30 20.14 -21.62
N SER A 105 18.55 20.48 -21.30
CA SER A 105 19.11 20.32 -19.95
C SER A 105 18.37 21.16 -18.90
N LEU A 106 17.88 22.36 -19.25
CA LEU A 106 17.09 23.20 -18.34
C LEU A 106 15.70 22.61 -18.08
N PHE A 107 15.05 22.07 -19.12
CA PHE A 107 13.83 21.27 -18.95
C PHE A 107 14.08 20.07 -18.04
N GLU A 108 15.19 19.36 -18.20
CA GLU A 108 15.58 18.31 -17.26
C GLU A 108 15.79 18.80 -15.83
N GLN A 109 16.14 20.08 -15.60
CA GLN A 109 16.29 20.62 -14.24
C GLN A 109 14.97 21.07 -13.61
N GLY A 110 13.88 21.16 -14.35
CA GLY A 110 12.60 21.62 -13.80
C GLY A 110 11.88 22.72 -14.60
N LEU A 111 12.47 23.21 -15.70
CA LEU A 111 11.94 24.36 -16.44
C LEU A 111 10.49 24.12 -16.87
N PHE A 112 9.64 25.12 -16.61
CA PHE A 112 8.21 25.03 -16.90
C PHE A 112 7.90 25.36 -18.36
N SER A 113 8.36 26.50 -18.87
CA SER A 113 8.17 26.87 -20.27
C SER A 113 9.35 27.68 -20.81
N ASN A 114 9.43 27.74 -22.14
CA ASN A 114 10.38 28.56 -22.87
C ASN A 114 9.63 29.47 -23.84
N PHE A 115 9.72 30.78 -23.62
CA PHE A 115 9.18 31.79 -24.52
C PHE A 115 10.24 32.21 -25.52
N LEU A 116 9.81 32.44 -26.75
CA LEU A 116 10.67 33.08 -27.74
C LEU A 116 10.68 34.57 -27.46
N LYS A 117 11.86 35.20 -27.60
CA LYS A 117 12.02 36.62 -27.40
C LYS A 117 10.98 37.37 -28.26
N PRO A 118 10.01 38.04 -27.63
CA PRO A 118 8.86 38.55 -28.37
C PRO A 118 9.24 39.81 -29.13
N ILE A 119 8.60 39.99 -30.28
CA ILE A 119 8.84 41.13 -31.18
C ILE A 119 7.97 42.33 -30.78
N SER A 120 6.82 42.09 -30.13
CA SER A 120 5.93 43.12 -29.58
C SER A 120 5.26 42.64 -28.27
N MET A 121 4.53 43.55 -27.62
CA MET A 121 3.71 43.20 -26.46
C MET A 121 2.60 42.21 -26.82
N GLU A 122 1.91 42.42 -27.95
CA GLU A 122 0.84 41.52 -28.39
C GLU A 122 1.35 40.11 -28.70
N ASP A 123 2.58 39.99 -29.23
CA ASP A 123 3.24 38.71 -29.46
C ASP A 123 3.49 37.97 -28.14
N PHE A 124 3.96 38.67 -27.11
CA PHE A 124 4.16 38.05 -25.79
C PHE A 124 2.84 37.68 -25.11
N GLU A 125 1.82 38.54 -25.19
CA GLU A 125 0.46 38.25 -24.68
C GLU A 125 -0.11 36.98 -25.31
N LYS A 126 0.07 36.82 -26.63
CA LYS A 126 -0.36 35.60 -27.34
C LYS A 126 0.37 34.36 -26.82
N GLN A 127 1.70 34.42 -26.68
CA GLN A 127 2.47 33.29 -26.14
C GLN A 127 2.05 32.94 -24.70
N LEU A 128 1.71 33.93 -23.87
CA LEU A 128 1.16 33.71 -22.52
C LEU A 128 -0.21 33.04 -22.57
N GLN A 129 -1.12 33.52 -23.42
CA GLN A 129 -2.46 32.95 -23.59
C GLN A 129 -2.39 31.50 -24.06
N ASP A 130 -1.56 31.17 -25.06
CA ASP A 130 -1.38 29.81 -25.56
C ASP A 130 -0.87 28.86 -24.46
N LEU A 131 0.05 29.35 -23.61
CA LEU A 131 0.55 28.60 -22.46
C LEU A 131 -0.54 28.37 -21.41
N LEU A 132 -1.29 29.41 -21.05
CA LEU A 132 -2.35 29.34 -20.02
C LEU A 132 -3.53 28.49 -20.49
N GLU A 133 -3.87 28.55 -21.78
CA GLU A 133 -4.85 27.65 -22.39
C GLU A 133 -4.36 26.19 -22.30
N SER A 134 -3.09 25.93 -22.59
CA SER A 134 -2.49 24.61 -22.43
C SER A 134 -2.55 24.12 -20.98
N VAL A 135 -2.27 24.99 -20.01
CA VAL A 135 -2.40 24.70 -18.56
C VAL A 135 -3.85 24.35 -18.21
N ASN A 136 -4.81 25.09 -18.73
CA ASN A 136 -6.24 24.87 -18.48
C ASN A 136 -6.73 23.55 -19.08
N ILE A 137 -6.45 23.30 -20.37
CA ILE A 137 -6.80 22.05 -21.07
C ILE A 137 -6.21 20.83 -20.34
N LEU A 138 -4.97 20.95 -19.85
CA LEU A 138 -4.28 19.90 -19.12
C LEU A 138 -4.57 19.92 -17.61
N LYS A 139 -5.54 20.71 -17.16
CA LYS A 139 -6.02 20.79 -15.77
C LYS A 139 -4.89 20.99 -14.75
N GLY A 140 -3.89 21.80 -15.10
CA GLY A 140 -2.74 22.09 -14.23
C GLY A 140 -1.65 21.01 -14.21
N ASN A 141 -1.67 20.05 -15.14
CA ASN A 141 -0.58 19.08 -15.27
C ASN A 141 0.63 19.72 -15.98
N TYR A 142 1.44 20.46 -15.21
CA TYR A 142 2.58 21.21 -15.72
C TYR A 142 3.62 20.34 -16.44
N THR A 143 3.79 19.08 -16.04
CA THR A 143 4.67 18.14 -16.74
C THR A 143 4.20 17.93 -18.19
N LEU A 144 2.90 17.73 -18.41
CA LEU A 144 2.36 17.58 -19.76
C LEU A 144 2.44 18.90 -20.55
N VAL A 145 2.30 20.05 -19.89
CA VAL A 145 2.47 21.37 -20.52
C VAL A 145 3.91 21.53 -21.01
N SER A 146 4.88 21.40 -20.12
CA SER A 146 6.31 21.52 -20.41
C SER A 146 6.77 20.51 -21.46
N SER A 147 6.23 19.29 -21.45
CA SER A 147 6.54 18.27 -22.46
C SER A 147 6.16 18.69 -23.89
N ASN A 148 5.19 19.59 -24.09
CA ASN A 148 4.87 20.12 -25.42
C ASN A 148 6.00 21.00 -25.97
N PHE A 149 6.70 21.75 -25.11
CA PHE A 149 7.86 22.55 -25.54
C PHE A 149 8.99 21.64 -26.01
N ILE A 150 9.31 20.60 -25.23
CA ILE A 150 10.32 19.60 -25.60
C ILE A 150 9.97 18.93 -26.93
N ARG A 151 8.71 18.49 -27.10
CA ARG A 151 8.21 17.92 -28.37
C ARG A 151 8.46 18.84 -29.55
N ASN A 152 8.12 20.13 -29.41
CA ASN A 152 8.27 21.10 -30.48
C ASN A 152 9.74 21.31 -30.83
N ILE A 153 10.62 21.44 -29.83
CA ILE A 153 12.07 21.56 -30.01
C ILE A 153 12.62 20.35 -30.78
N LEU A 154 12.30 19.13 -30.34
CA LEU A 154 12.78 17.90 -30.98
C LEU A 154 12.24 17.75 -32.42
N LYS A 155 10.96 18.09 -32.65
CA LYS A 155 10.34 18.04 -33.99
C LYS A 155 10.94 19.05 -34.96
N GLN A 156 11.09 20.31 -34.55
CA GLN A 156 11.65 21.38 -35.39
C GLN A 156 13.10 21.06 -35.81
N ASN A 157 13.87 20.46 -34.90
CA ASN A 157 15.26 20.07 -35.14
C ASN A 157 15.43 18.66 -35.75
N LYS A 158 14.32 17.98 -36.11
CA LYS A 158 14.31 16.64 -36.71
C LYS A 158 15.00 15.56 -35.86
N MET A 159 15.04 15.73 -34.54
CA MET A 159 15.59 14.79 -33.56
C MET A 159 14.57 13.68 -33.24
N TYR A 160 14.17 12.90 -34.26
CA TYR A 160 13.04 11.98 -34.14
C TYR A 160 13.34 10.77 -33.25
N LYS A 161 14.59 10.29 -33.20
CA LYS A 161 14.97 9.20 -32.29
C LYS A 161 14.82 9.61 -30.82
N ASP A 162 15.29 10.81 -30.48
CA ASP A 162 15.14 11.39 -29.15
C ASP A 162 13.66 11.64 -28.82
N LEU A 163 12.87 12.11 -29.79
CA LEU A 163 11.42 12.28 -29.63
C LEU A 163 10.73 10.95 -29.32
N LEU A 164 11.05 9.87 -30.04
CA LEU A 164 10.46 8.55 -29.79
C LEU A 164 10.79 8.05 -28.39
N GLN A 165 12.05 8.22 -27.97
CA GLN A 165 12.46 7.85 -26.62
C GLN A 165 11.79 8.72 -25.55
N PHE A 166 11.67 10.02 -25.80
CA PHE A 166 10.98 10.97 -24.94
C PHE A 166 9.51 10.56 -24.74
N GLU A 167 8.77 10.26 -25.81
CA GLU A 167 7.37 9.83 -25.70
C GLU A 167 7.20 8.49 -25.00
N LYS A 168 8.12 7.53 -25.22
CA LYS A 168 8.14 6.27 -24.46
C LYS A 168 8.27 6.55 -22.96
N SER A 169 9.17 7.47 -22.59
CA SER A 169 9.39 7.86 -21.19
C SER A 169 8.18 8.61 -20.60
N ILE A 170 7.57 9.53 -21.35
CA ILE A 170 6.32 10.20 -20.96
C ILE A 170 5.22 9.18 -20.67
N LEU A 171 5.05 8.18 -21.54
CA LEU A 171 3.99 7.18 -21.38
C LEU A 171 4.19 6.34 -20.10
N ASP A 172 5.43 6.09 -19.68
CA ASP A 172 5.70 5.41 -18.40
C ASP A 172 5.22 6.24 -17.19
N PHE A 173 5.26 7.57 -17.28
CA PHE A 173 4.72 8.49 -16.24
C PHE A 173 3.21 8.69 -16.33
N PHE A 174 2.65 8.57 -17.52
CA PHE A 174 1.22 8.76 -17.80
C PHE A 174 0.64 7.55 -18.54
N PRO A 175 0.70 6.35 -17.94
CA PRO A 175 0.29 5.11 -18.59
C PRO A 175 -1.18 5.18 -18.97
N GLY A 176 -1.52 4.76 -20.20
CA GLY A 176 -2.89 4.80 -20.68
C GLY A 176 -3.46 6.20 -20.92
N SER A 177 -2.64 7.26 -20.93
CA SER A 177 -3.06 8.57 -21.42
C SER A 177 -3.26 8.51 -22.94
N PRO A 178 -4.48 8.71 -23.47
CA PRO A 178 -4.73 8.69 -24.91
C PRO A 178 -3.90 9.74 -25.64
N ARG A 179 -3.76 10.92 -25.05
CA ARG A 179 -2.89 12.00 -25.58
C ARG A 179 -1.43 11.58 -25.68
N CYS A 180 -0.88 10.91 -24.67
CA CYS A 180 0.50 10.44 -24.71
C CYS A 180 0.68 9.32 -25.74
N LEU A 181 -0.30 8.43 -25.89
CA LEU A 181 -0.30 7.42 -26.94
C LEU A 181 -0.35 8.05 -28.34
N ILE A 182 -1.19 9.07 -28.57
CA ILE A 182 -1.24 9.78 -29.85
C ILE A 182 0.10 10.45 -30.18
N ASN A 183 0.73 11.10 -29.18
CA ASN A 183 2.06 11.69 -29.38
C ASN A 183 3.13 10.63 -29.66
N LEU A 184 3.08 9.48 -28.98
CA LEU A 184 3.96 8.35 -29.25
C LEU A 184 3.75 7.82 -30.67
N ALA A 185 2.50 7.67 -31.12
CA ALA A 185 2.20 7.22 -32.47
C ALA A 185 2.72 8.21 -33.53
N GLU A 186 2.63 9.53 -33.29
CA GLU A 186 3.27 10.52 -34.16
C GLU A 186 4.80 10.34 -34.19
N ALA A 187 5.43 10.12 -33.04
CA ALA A 187 6.88 9.89 -32.96
C ALA A 187 7.30 8.59 -33.66
N GLU A 188 6.52 7.52 -33.55
CA GLU A 188 6.70 6.24 -34.26
C GLU A 188 6.62 6.46 -35.78
N CYS A 189 5.59 7.17 -36.27
CA CYS A 189 5.45 7.56 -37.67
C CYS A 189 6.67 8.36 -38.19
N LEU A 190 7.15 9.33 -37.41
CA LEU A 190 8.32 10.14 -37.77
C LEU A 190 9.62 9.30 -37.84
N ASN A 191 9.68 8.19 -37.12
CA ASN A 191 10.76 7.20 -37.21
C ASN A 191 10.50 6.09 -38.25
N LYS A 192 9.41 6.19 -39.02
CA LYS A 192 8.97 5.19 -40.01
C LYS A 192 8.59 3.83 -39.40
N ASP A 193 8.30 3.79 -38.10
CA ASP A 193 7.75 2.63 -37.41
C ASP A 193 6.21 2.65 -37.48
N PHE A 194 5.69 2.44 -38.68
CA PHE A 194 4.26 2.57 -38.94
C PHE A 194 3.42 1.43 -38.35
N SER A 195 4.03 0.27 -38.10
CA SER A 195 3.33 -0.85 -37.49
C SER A 195 3.03 -0.58 -36.02
N SER A 196 4.03 -0.11 -35.26
CA SER A 196 3.82 0.33 -33.88
C SER A 196 2.80 1.47 -33.83
N ALA A 197 2.95 2.49 -34.69
CA ALA A 197 2.04 3.64 -34.73
C ALA A 197 0.57 3.25 -34.93
N THR A 198 0.30 2.29 -35.81
CA THR A 198 -1.06 1.80 -36.08
C THR A 198 -1.67 1.14 -34.84
N LYS A 199 -0.89 0.35 -34.09
CA LYS A 199 -1.34 -0.27 -32.84
C LYS A 199 -1.50 0.74 -31.73
N THR A 200 -0.56 1.67 -31.58
CA THR A 200 -0.63 2.74 -30.59
C THR A 200 -1.89 3.61 -30.81
N ILE A 201 -2.26 3.90 -32.06
CA ILE A 201 -3.52 4.57 -32.40
C ILE A 201 -4.74 3.72 -32.03
N ALA A 202 -4.74 2.43 -32.38
CA ALA A 202 -5.85 1.54 -32.04
C ALA A 202 -6.04 1.42 -30.52
N GLN A 203 -4.94 1.38 -29.75
CA GLN A 203 -4.98 1.41 -28.29
C GLN A 203 -5.55 2.73 -27.76
N ALA A 204 -5.11 3.88 -28.29
CA ALA A 204 -5.64 5.18 -27.88
C ALA A 204 -7.17 5.27 -28.09
N LYS A 205 -7.65 4.87 -29.28
CA LYS A 205 -9.09 4.81 -29.59
C LYS A 205 -9.87 3.85 -28.70
N PHE A 206 -9.27 2.72 -28.32
CA PHE A 206 -9.91 1.73 -27.46
C PHE A 206 -10.06 2.21 -26.02
N ILE A 207 -9.05 2.92 -25.50
CA ILE A 207 -9.05 3.46 -24.13
C ILE A 207 -9.99 4.66 -24.02
N ASP A 208 -10.01 5.49 -25.06
CA ASP A 208 -10.81 6.71 -25.10
C ASP A 208 -11.34 6.93 -26.52
N PRO A 209 -12.59 6.51 -26.80
CA PRO A 209 -13.21 6.70 -28.11
C PRO A 209 -13.28 8.17 -28.56
N GLU A 210 -13.35 9.13 -27.63
CA GLU A 210 -13.36 10.57 -27.96
C GLU A 210 -12.05 11.03 -28.63
N SER A 211 -10.96 10.28 -28.43
CA SER A 211 -9.65 10.56 -29.03
C SER A 211 -9.56 10.23 -30.53
N GLU A 212 -10.63 9.69 -31.12
CA GLU A 212 -10.68 9.27 -32.52
C GLU A 212 -10.35 10.41 -33.49
N SER A 213 -10.86 11.62 -33.22
CA SER A 213 -10.62 12.78 -34.08
C SER A 213 -9.13 13.11 -34.20
N GLN A 214 -8.41 13.13 -33.08
CA GLN A 214 -6.96 13.38 -33.06
C GLN A 214 -6.18 12.20 -33.66
N CYS A 215 -6.61 10.97 -33.40
CA CYS A 215 -6.02 9.78 -34.02
C CYS A 215 -6.12 9.83 -35.56
N ASN A 216 -7.26 10.25 -36.09
CA ASN A 216 -7.49 10.34 -37.53
C ASN A 216 -6.60 11.40 -38.20
N ILE A 217 -6.23 12.47 -37.49
CA ILE A 217 -5.25 13.45 -37.99
C ILE A 217 -3.89 12.79 -38.24
N ILE A 218 -3.41 11.97 -37.30
CA ILE A 218 -2.15 11.23 -37.46
C ILE A 218 -2.27 10.19 -38.57
N TYR A 219 -3.39 9.47 -38.62
CA TYR A 219 -3.64 8.47 -39.65
C TYR A 219 -3.64 9.06 -41.07
N GLU A 220 -4.39 10.13 -41.28
CA GLU A 220 -4.46 10.82 -42.58
C GLU A 220 -3.11 11.41 -42.99
N LYS A 221 -2.35 11.94 -42.03
CA LYS A 221 -1.05 12.58 -42.28
C LYS A 221 0.05 11.58 -42.62
N TYR A 222 0.08 10.39 -42.01
CA TYR A 222 1.22 9.48 -42.10
C TYR A 222 0.89 8.06 -42.59
N LEU A 223 -0.32 7.55 -42.38
CA LEU A 223 -0.63 6.12 -42.52
C LEU A 223 -1.58 5.78 -43.69
N LYS A 224 -2.35 6.76 -44.19
CA LYS A 224 -3.41 6.57 -45.21
C LYS A 224 -3.00 5.76 -46.45
N HIS A 225 -1.71 5.78 -46.82
CA HIS A 225 -1.18 5.16 -48.04
C HIS A 225 -0.38 3.87 -47.79
N LEU A 226 -0.43 3.32 -46.58
CA LEU A 226 0.31 2.10 -46.22
C LEU A 226 -0.58 0.86 -46.30
N ASN A 227 -0.03 -0.22 -46.86
CA ASN A 227 -0.77 -1.45 -47.17
C ASN A 227 -0.50 -2.62 -46.21
N GLU A 228 0.21 -2.43 -45.09
CA GLU A 228 0.57 -3.55 -44.20
C GLU A 228 0.39 -3.24 -42.72
N VAL A 229 -0.12 -4.25 -41.99
CA VAL A 229 -0.09 -4.33 -40.53
C VAL A 229 0.67 -5.60 -40.15
N SER A 230 1.82 -5.47 -39.49
CA SER A 230 2.59 -6.60 -38.97
C SER A 230 2.02 -7.12 -37.63
N LYS A 231 2.39 -8.37 -37.27
CA LYS A 231 1.90 -9.13 -36.10
C LYS A 231 2.66 -8.88 -34.78
N GLU A 232 3.24 -7.70 -34.53
CA GLU A 232 3.82 -7.42 -33.19
C GLU A 232 2.74 -7.23 -32.11
N GLU A 233 3.10 -7.50 -30.85
CA GLU A 233 2.20 -7.41 -29.70
C GLU A 233 1.88 -5.97 -29.27
N ASN A 234 0.73 -5.79 -28.63
CA ASN A 234 0.30 -4.51 -28.07
C ASN A 234 1.23 -4.06 -26.93
N LYS A 235 1.51 -2.76 -26.85
CA LYS A 235 2.33 -2.22 -25.75
C LYS A 235 1.60 -2.38 -24.43
N ASN A 236 2.28 -2.93 -23.42
CA ASN A 236 1.75 -3.06 -22.07
C ASN A 236 1.71 -1.71 -21.36
N ILE A 237 0.56 -1.06 -21.39
CA ILE A 237 0.39 0.28 -20.80
C ILE A 237 0.11 0.22 -19.30
N LEU A 238 -0.38 -0.90 -18.77
CA LEU A 238 -0.64 -1.06 -17.35
C LEU A 238 0.65 -1.40 -16.57
N GLY A 239 1.66 -1.91 -17.28
CA GLY A 239 2.84 -2.59 -16.75
C GLY A 239 2.50 -3.66 -15.72
N ILE A 240 1.40 -4.37 -15.97
CA ILE A 240 0.95 -5.57 -15.27
C ILE A 240 1.42 -6.73 -16.13
N GLN A 241 2.27 -7.62 -15.61
CA GLN A 241 2.80 -8.72 -16.39
C GLN A 241 1.83 -9.90 -16.39
N ASN A 242 1.32 -10.26 -15.21
CA ASN A 242 0.41 -11.38 -15.05
C ASN A 242 -0.90 -10.98 -14.36
N CYS A 243 -2.00 -11.55 -14.84
CA CYS A 243 -3.34 -11.32 -14.31
C CYS A 243 -4.04 -12.64 -14.06
N MET A 244 -4.77 -12.73 -12.96
CA MET A 244 -5.67 -13.84 -12.68
C MET A 244 -7.12 -13.35 -12.76
N ILE A 245 -7.95 -14.04 -13.54
CA ILE A 245 -9.35 -13.71 -13.77
C ILE A 245 -10.21 -14.81 -13.15
N ILE A 246 -11.01 -14.47 -12.14
CA ILE A 246 -11.80 -15.41 -11.35
C ILE A 246 -13.28 -15.10 -11.52
N ASP A 247 -13.95 -15.78 -12.44
CA ASP A 247 -15.39 -15.60 -12.70
C ASP A 247 -15.98 -16.93 -13.17
N PRO A 248 -17.13 -17.40 -12.66
CA PRO A 248 -17.79 -18.60 -13.17
C PRO A 248 -18.27 -18.47 -14.62
N ASP A 249 -18.45 -17.24 -15.12
CA ASP A 249 -18.88 -16.95 -16.48
C ASP A 249 -17.68 -16.87 -17.45
N SER A 250 -17.58 -17.85 -18.35
CA SER A 250 -16.51 -17.92 -19.35
C SER A 250 -16.54 -16.77 -20.36
N ASP A 251 -17.70 -16.20 -20.63
CA ASP A 251 -17.83 -15.08 -21.56
C ASP A 251 -17.26 -13.81 -20.93
N VAL A 252 -17.51 -13.60 -19.63
CA VAL A 252 -16.88 -12.52 -18.86
C VAL A 252 -15.36 -12.72 -18.79
N GLN A 253 -14.89 -13.94 -18.48
CA GLN A 253 -13.45 -14.23 -18.47
C GLN A 253 -12.80 -13.94 -19.84
N TYR A 254 -13.46 -14.35 -20.93
CA TYR A 254 -12.99 -14.10 -22.28
C TYR A 254 -12.94 -12.60 -22.57
N TYR A 255 -14.03 -11.87 -22.31
CA TYR A 255 -14.12 -10.44 -22.54
C TYR A 255 -13.07 -9.63 -21.76
N VAL A 256 -12.89 -9.93 -20.47
CA VAL A 256 -11.87 -9.32 -19.62
C VAL A 256 -10.47 -9.62 -20.15
N SER A 257 -10.20 -10.89 -20.53
CA SER A 257 -8.89 -11.27 -21.08
C SER A 257 -8.58 -10.59 -22.40
N GLU A 258 -9.56 -10.44 -23.29
CA GLU A 258 -9.38 -9.74 -24.57
C GLU A 258 -9.16 -8.23 -24.37
N THR A 259 -9.85 -7.64 -23.39
CA THR A 259 -9.60 -6.25 -22.98
C THR A 259 -8.19 -6.08 -22.44
N LEU A 260 -7.73 -6.96 -21.55
CA LEU A 260 -6.37 -6.95 -21.01
C LEU A 260 -5.30 -7.11 -22.09
N LYS A 261 -5.49 -8.00 -23.07
CA LYS A 261 -4.60 -8.15 -24.24
C LYS A 261 -4.54 -6.88 -25.09
N ARG A 262 -5.64 -6.15 -25.25
CA ARG A 262 -5.65 -4.84 -25.94
C ARG A 262 -4.82 -3.80 -25.18
N LEU A 263 -4.79 -3.88 -23.85
CA LEU A 263 -3.94 -3.06 -22.98
C LEU A 263 -2.50 -3.59 -22.86
N GLY A 264 -2.17 -4.69 -23.56
CA GLY A 264 -0.84 -5.31 -23.62
C GLY A 264 -0.50 -6.27 -22.47
N VAL A 265 -1.49 -6.74 -21.72
CA VAL A 265 -1.31 -7.79 -20.70
C VAL A 265 -1.65 -9.14 -21.33
N ILE A 266 -0.63 -9.99 -21.50
CA ILE A 266 -0.75 -11.25 -22.25
C ILE A 266 -0.89 -12.49 -21.37
N ASP A 267 -0.31 -12.48 -20.16
CA ASP A 267 -0.36 -13.61 -19.24
C ASP A 267 -1.62 -13.49 -18.37
N CYS A 268 -2.70 -14.14 -18.80
CA CYS A 268 -4.00 -14.11 -18.13
C CYS A 268 -4.45 -15.53 -17.75
N GLN A 269 -4.38 -15.88 -16.47
CA GLN A 269 -4.89 -17.15 -15.95
C GLN A 269 -6.39 -17.04 -15.66
N LYS A 270 -7.19 -17.92 -16.26
CA LYS A 270 -8.66 -17.95 -16.10
C LYS A 270 -9.09 -19.07 -15.16
N ILE A 271 -9.87 -18.73 -14.13
CA ILE A 271 -10.30 -19.67 -13.09
C ILE A 271 -11.79 -19.43 -12.76
N THR A 272 -12.52 -20.51 -12.50
CA THR A 272 -13.98 -20.48 -12.37
C THR A 272 -14.50 -20.46 -10.93
N ASP A 273 -13.68 -20.83 -9.96
CA ASP A 273 -14.10 -20.97 -8.56
C ASP A 273 -12.97 -20.71 -7.55
N GLY A 274 -13.38 -20.47 -6.31
CA GLY A 274 -12.46 -20.05 -5.27
C GLY A 274 -11.46 -21.12 -4.80
N ASP A 275 -11.82 -22.40 -4.82
CA ASP A 275 -10.88 -23.48 -4.42
C ASP A 275 -9.74 -23.59 -5.43
N SER A 276 -10.08 -23.63 -6.72
CA SER A 276 -9.11 -23.68 -7.81
C SER A 276 -8.22 -22.43 -7.80
N ALA A 277 -8.78 -21.28 -7.43
CA ALA A 277 -8.03 -20.04 -7.29
C ALA A 277 -7.01 -20.15 -6.15
N LEU A 278 -7.42 -20.62 -4.98
CA LEU A 278 -6.54 -20.76 -3.83
C LEU A 278 -5.45 -21.82 -4.06
N GLU A 279 -5.78 -22.94 -4.71
CA GLU A 279 -4.81 -23.97 -5.08
C GLU A 279 -3.76 -23.40 -6.05
N TYR A 280 -4.18 -22.60 -7.02
CA TYR A 280 -3.24 -21.93 -7.92
C TYR A 280 -2.33 -20.94 -7.18
N LEU A 281 -2.91 -20.09 -6.33
CA LEU A 281 -2.19 -19.04 -5.60
C LEU A 281 -1.20 -19.61 -4.57
N THR A 282 -1.49 -20.76 -3.98
CA THR A 282 -0.58 -21.42 -3.02
C THR A 282 0.65 -22.05 -3.68
N LYS A 283 0.57 -22.37 -4.98
CA LYS A 283 1.67 -23.01 -5.73
C LYS A 283 2.49 -22.02 -6.57
N ASN A 284 2.00 -20.81 -6.76
CA ASN A 284 2.58 -19.82 -7.67
C ASN A 284 2.99 -18.53 -6.94
N LYS A 285 3.74 -17.69 -7.64
CA LYS A 285 4.11 -16.36 -7.15
C LYS A 285 2.88 -15.44 -7.10
N GLU A 286 2.98 -14.40 -6.28
CA GLU A 286 2.01 -13.32 -6.23
C GLU A 286 1.75 -12.74 -7.64
N PRO A 287 0.48 -12.70 -8.11
CA PRO A 287 0.14 -12.02 -9.34
C PRO A 287 0.15 -10.49 -9.16
N ASP A 288 0.39 -9.77 -10.24
CA ASP A 288 0.33 -8.30 -10.25
C ASP A 288 -1.12 -7.81 -10.10
N LEU A 289 -2.08 -8.55 -10.69
CA LEU A 289 -3.51 -8.22 -10.71
C LEU A 289 -4.39 -9.47 -10.56
N ILE A 290 -5.40 -9.37 -9.70
CA ILE A 290 -6.54 -10.29 -9.62
C ILE A 290 -7.79 -9.50 -9.98
N ILE A 291 -8.53 -9.99 -10.98
CA ILE A 291 -9.88 -9.53 -11.30
C ILE A 291 -10.83 -10.66 -10.95
N MET A 292 -11.79 -10.42 -10.05
CA MET A 292 -12.68 -11.49 -9.61
C MET A 292 -14.14 -11.04 -9.48
N GLU A 293 -15.06 -11.97 -9.72
CA GLU A 293 -16.46 -11.81 -9.35
C GLU A 293 -16.61 -11.89 -7.83
N TRP A 294 -17.57 -11.13 -7.28
CA TRP A 294 -17.82 -11.10 -5.85
C TRP A 294 -18.45 -12.40 -5.36
N LYS A 295 -19.38 -12.95 -6.14
CA LYS A 295 -20.04 -14.22 -5.87
C LYS A 295 -19.54 -15.31 -6.79
N ILE A 296 -18.54 -16.04 -6.31
CA ILE A 296 -17.97 -17.20 -6.99
C ILE A 296 -18.36 -18.50 -6.26
N PRO A 297 -18.37 -19.65 -6.95
CA PRO A 297 -18.63 -20.95 -6.33
C PRO A 297 -17.55 -21.35 -5.31
N LYS A 298 -17.94 -22.25 -4.40
CA LYS A 298 -17.11 -22.87 -3.36
C LYS A 298 -16.67 -21.89 -2.27
N ILE A 299 -15.59 -21.13 -2.44
CA ILE A 299 -15.13 -20.13 -1.46
C ILE A 299 -15.79 -18.78 -1.78
N SER A 300 -16.39 -18.12 -0.78
CA SER A 300 -16.94 -16.77 -0.97
C SER A 300 -15.86 -15.75 -1.36
N GLY A 301 -16.23 -14.71 -2.12
CA GLY A 301 -15.26 -13.70 -2.56
C GLY A 301 -14.53 -13.01 -1.40
N VAL A 302 -15.25 -12.72 -0.31
CA VAL A 302 -14.67 -12.18 0.94
C VAL A 302 -13.60 -13.12 1.49
N ALA A 303 -13.94 -14.40 1.65
CA ALA A 303 -13.03 -15.39 2.21
C ALA A 303 -11.80 -15.57 1.32
N LEU A 304 -11.98 -15.56 -0.01
CA LEU A 304 -10.87 -15.67 -0.95
C LEU A 304 -9.91 -14.47 -0.84
N VAL A 305 -10.42 -13.23 -0.78
CA VAL A 305 -9.57 -12.03 -0.61
C VAL A 305 -8.80 -12.09 0.71
N GLN A 306 -9.45 -12.49 1.81
CA GLN A 306 -8.78 -12.66 3.10
C GLN A 306 -7.67 -13.72 3.02
N ARG A 307 -7.94 -14.87 2.37
CA ARG A 307 -6.93 -15.92 2.16
C ARG A 307 -5.76 -15.44 1.28
N ILE A 308 -6.02 -14.68 0.21
CA ILE A 308 -4.99 -14.06 -0.63
C ILE A 308 -4.05 -13.18 0.22
N ARG A 309 -4.61 -12.30 1.06
CA ARG A 309 -3.78 -11.43 1.93
C ARG A 309 -3.02 -12.23 2.99
N LYS A 310 -3.61 -13.31 3.53
CA LYS A 310 -2.93 -14.24 4.46
C LYS A 310 -1.75 -14.99 3.81
N LEU A 311 -1.77 -15.24 2.50
CA LEU A 311 -0.62 -15.79 1.76
C LEU A 311 0.56 -14.79 1.65
N GLY A 312 0.41 -13.57 2.16
CA GLY A 312 1.41 -12.52 2.08
C GLY A 312 1.34 -11.71 0.79
N PHE A 313 0.33 -11.96 -0.06
CA PHE A 313 0.14 -11.26 -1.32
C PHE A 313 -0.43 -9.86 -1.06
N ASN A 314 0.47 -8.94 -0.72
CA ASN A 314 0.15 -7.57 -0.32
C ASN A 314 0.42 -6.53 -1.43
N GLN A 315 1.05 -6.94 -2.54
CA GLN A 315 1.40 -6.12 -3.73
C GLN A 315 0.41 -6.31 -4.90
N CYS A 316 -0.31 -7.43 -4.94
CA CYS A 316 -1.34 -7.73 -5.91
C CYS A 316 -2.50 -6.73 -5.82
N PHE A 317 -2.87 -6.13 -6.94
CA PHE A 317 -4.12 -5.41 -7.07
C PHE A 317 -5.30 -6.36 -7.08
N ILE A 318 -6.39 -6.05 -6.37
CA ILE A 318 -7.62 -6.83 -6.38
C ILE A 318 -8.76 -5.94 -6.86
N VAL A 319 -9.32 -6.29 -8.01
CA VAL A 319 -10.46 -5.63 -8.64
C VAL A 319 -11.67 -6.54 -8.59
N ILE A 320 -12.78 -6.05 -8.04
CA ILE A 320 -14.04 -6.80 -8.02
C ILE A 320 -14.88 -6.37 -9.22
N ILE A 321 -15.41 -7.33 -9.99
CA ILE A 321 -16.39 -7.07 -11.04
C ILE A 321 -17.70 -7.74 -10.64
N SER A 322 -18.77 -6.99 -10.37
CA SER A 322 -20.03 -7.58 -9.90
C SER A 322 -21.24 -6.68 -10.13
N SER A 323 -22.44 -7.26 -10.29
CA SER A 323 -23.73 -6.56 -10.23
C SER A 323 -24.39 -6.62 -8.84
N LEU A 324 -23.75 -7.29 -7.87
CA LEU A 324 -24.40 -7.71 -6.62
C LEU A 324 -23.79 -7.09 -5.36
N VAL A 325 -22.81 -6.19 -5.51
CA VAL A 325 -22.19 -5.50 -4.38
C VAL A 325 -23.13 -4.42 -3.86
N LYS A 326 -23.57 -4.55 -2.61
CA LYS A 326 -24.41 -3.55 -1.94
C LYS A 326 -23.54 -2.46 -1.32
N VAL A 327 -24.08 -1.24 -1.19
CA VAL A 327 -23.41 -0.11 -0.50
C VAL A 327 -22.92 -0.50 0.90
N THR A 328 -23.68 -1.34 1.60
CA THR A 328 -23.34 -1.87 2.93
C THR A 328 -22.09 -2.77 2.95
N GLU A 329 -21.65 -3.29 1.81
CA GLU A 329 -20.47 -4.16 1.69
C GLU A 329 -19.19 -3.37 1.36
N HIS A 330 -19.29 -2.07 0.99
CA HIS A 330 -18.10 -1.24 0.71
C HIS A 330 -17.12 -1.13 1.89
N PRO A 331 -17.55 -0.97 3.15
CA PRO A 331 -16.61 -0.92 4.28
C PRO A 331 -15.80 -2.22 4.41
N LEU A 332 -16.44 -3.36 4.17
CA LEU A 332 -15.77 -4.66 4.16
C LEU A 332 -14.76 -4.77 3.01
N LEU A 333 -15.16 -4.40 1.79
CA LEU A 333 -14.29 -4.42 0.61
C LEU A 333 -13.02 -3.58 0.81
N GLN A 334 -13.18 -2.39 1.39
CA GLN A 334 -12.05 -1.54 1.76
C GLN A 334 -11.19 -2.19 2.85
N GLU A 335 -11.80 -2.82 3.84
CA GLU A 335 -11.10 -3.48 4.94
C GLU A 335 -10.25 -4.67 4.45
N VAL A 336 -10.78 -5.50 3.54
CA VAL A 336 -10.06 -6.67 3.01
C VAL A 336 -9.03 -6.30 1.93
N GLY A 337 -8.95 -5.02 1.57
CA GLY A 337 -7.94 -4.50 0.64
C GLY A 337 -8.28 -4.68 -0.83
N VAL A 338 -9.55 -4.45 -1.21
CA VAL A 338 -9.98 -4.32 -2.62
C VAL A 338 -9.67 -2.91 -3.13
N ASP A 339 -9.08 -2.81 -4.33
CA ASP A 339 -8.59 -1.57 -4.92
C ASP A 339 -9.65 -0.77 -5.68
N THR A 340 -10.57 -1.47 -6.36
CA THR A 340 -11.73 -0.89 -7.03
C THR A 340 -12.83 -1.93 -7.26
N ILE A 341 -14.03 -1.44 -7.53
CA ILE A 341 -15.22 -2.24 -7.86
C ILE A 341 -15.75 -1.74 -9.21
N ILE A 342 -15.96 -2.64 -10.14
CA ILE A 342 -16.52 -2.38 -11.47
C ILE A 342 -17.90 -3.01 -11.53
N GLU A 343 -18.93 -2.18 -11.63
CA GLU A 343 -20.31 -2.64 -11.74
C GLU A 343 -20.60 -3.23 -13.12
N LYS A 344 -21.23 -4.41 -13.17
CA LYS A 344 -21.77 -5.05 -14.38
C LYS A 344 -23.14 -4.44 -14.75
N PRO A 345 -23.43 -4.16 -16.04
CA PRO A 345 -22.57 -4.38 -17.21
C PRO A 345 -21.48 -3.31 -17.33
N PHE A 346 -20.37 -3.69 -17.96
CA PHE A 346 -19.24 -2.82 -18.27
C PHE A 346 -18.78 -3.06 -19.71
N ASP A 347 -18.17 -2.04 -20.30
CA ASP A 347 -17.50 -2.14 -21.59
C ASP A 347 -15.98 -2.07 -21.41
N GLY A 348 -15.26 -2.20 -22.52
CA GLY A 348 -13.80 -2.16 -22.56
C GLY A 348 -13.26 -0.79 -22.13
N GLU A 349 -14.00 0.29 -22.40
CA GLU A 349 -13.63 1.65 -22.00
C GLU A 349 -13.66 1.81 -20.47
N LYS A 350 -14.78 1.47 -19.84
CA LYS A 350 -14.95 1.52 -18.38
C LYS A 350 -13.93 0.63 -17.67
N LEU A 351 -13.74 -0.60 -18.16
CA LEU A 351 -12.73 -1.52 -17.61
C LEU A 351 -11.32 -0.93 -17.75
N SER A 352 -10.96 -0.40 -18.92
CA SER A 352 -9.64 0.21 -19.14
C SER A 352 -9.41 1.41 -18.24
N LYS A 353 -10.38 2.33 -18.12
CA LYS A 353 -10.29 3.51 -17.25
C LYS A 353 -10.08 3.14 -15.79
N GLU A 354 -10.81 2.15 -15.27
CA GLU A 354 -10.66 1.67 -13.89
C GLU A 354 -9.30 1.02 -13.65
N LEU A 355 -8.82 0.15 -14.56
CA LEU A 355 -7.52 -0.50 -14.45
C LEU A 355 -6.36 0.50 -14.56
N ILE A 356 -6.44 1.46 -15.48
CA ILE A 356 -5.49 2.57 -15.58
C ILE A 356 -5.52 3.38 -14.28
N GLY A 357 -6.69 3.67 -13.74
CA GLY A 357 -6.86 4.35 -12.46
C GLY A 357 -6.19 3.59 -11.31
N VAL A 358 -6.40 2.27 -11.20
CA VAL A 358 -5.75 1.44 -10.16
C VAL A 358 -4.23 1.46 -10.29
N THR A 359 -3.70 1.27 -11.50
CA THR A 359 -2.25 1.20 -11.73
C THR A 359 -1.54 2.55 -11.66
N GLN A 360 -2.22 3.66 -12.00
CA GLN A 360 -1.67 5.02 -11.89
C GLN A 360 -1.56 5.49 -10.45
N ARG A 361 -2.52 5.13 -9.59
CA ARG A 361 -2.49 5.48 -8.15
C ARG A 361 -1.16 5.07 -7.51
N ASP A 362 -0.62 3.92 -7.91
CA ASP A 362 0.64 3.38 -7.38
C ASP A 362 1.92 3.90 -8.08
N ARG A 363 1.83 4.51 -9.28
CA ARG A 363 3.01 4.96 -10.05
C ARG A 363 3.35 6.44 -9.90
N LYS A 364 2.39 7.27 -9.51
CA LYS A 364 2.69 8.64 -9.06
C LYS A 364 2.99 8.58 -7.55
N PRO A 365 4.17 9.02 -7.06
CA PRO A 365 4.44 9.09 -5.62
C PRO A 365 3.61 10.15 -4.86
N LEU A 366 2.41 10.51 -5.34
CA LEU A 366 1.57 11.57 -4.79
C LEU A 366 0.27 11.09 -4.15
N GLU A 367 -0.09 9.81 -4.20
CA GLU A 367 -1.34 9.36 -3.58
C GLU A 367 -1.11 8.66 -2.24
N GLN A 368 -1.78 9.21 -1.24
CA GLN A 368 -1.79 8.79 0.16
C GLN A 368 -1.80 7.26 0.32
N ARG A 369 -2.68 6.55 -0.40
CA ARG A 369 -2.87 5.09 -0.28
C ARG A 369 -1.64 4.26 -0.61
N SER A 370 -0.86 4.64 -1.62
CA SER A 370 0.31 3.88 -2.05
C SER A 370 1.46 3.99 -1.04
N LEU A 371 1.62 5.14 -0.39
CA LEU A 371 2.52 5.26 0.76
C LEU A 371 2.02 4.46 1.95
N GLU A 372 0.74 4.55 2.30
CA GLU A 372 0.18 3.75 3.40
C GLU A 372 0.45 2.25 3.17
N ARG A 373 0.20 1.76 1.95
CA ARG A 373 0.47 0.38 1.54
C ARG A 373 1.94 0.01 1.71
N LYS A 374 2.85 0.85 1.20
CA LYS A 374 4.30 0.61 1.30
C LYS A 374 4.80 0.62 2.75
N ILE A 375 4.26 1.52 3.59
CA ILE A 375 4.56 1.55 5.02
C ILE A 375 4.08 0.25 5.69
N ARG A 376 2.84 -0.17 5.45
CA ARG A 376 2.29 -1.43 5.97
C ARG A 376 3.11 -2.65 5.54
N LEU A 377 3.59 -2.68 4.29
CA LEU A 377 4.48 -3.72 3.76
C LEU A 377 5.83 -3.78 4.49
N LEU A 378 6.44 -2.63 4.76
CA LEU A 378 7.71 -2.58 5.47
C LEU A 378 7.52 -2.99 6.94
N LEU A 379 6.42 -2.58 7.56
CA LEU A 379 6.05 -3.02 8.91
C LEU A 379 5.83 -4.53 8.98
N SER A 380 5.05 -5.11 8.06
CA SER A 380 4.81 -6.56 8.02
C SER A 380 6.10 -7.36 7.76
N SER A 381 7.04 -6.78 7.02
CA SER A 381 8.38 -7.35 6.77
C SER A 381 9.38 -7.09 7.91
N LYS A 382 8.94 -6.52 9.04
CA LYS A 382 9.77 -6.11 10.20
C LYS A 382 10.90 -5.14 9.87
N LYS A 383 10.80 -4.40 8.76
CA LYS A 383 11.75 -3.36 8.34
C LYS A 383 11.34 -2.00 8.92
N VAL A 384 11.38 -1.91 10.25
CA VAL A 384 10.83 -0.77 11.00
C VAL A 384 11.48 0.56 10.62
N ASP A 385 12.81 0.59 10.43
CA ASP A 385 13.53 1.83 10.08
C ASP A 385 13.16 2.39 8.71
N GLU A 386 12.98 1.50 7.72
CA GLU A 386 12.53 1.89 6.38
C GLU A 386 11.07 2.37 6.43
N ALA A 387 10.22 1.68 7.20
CA ALA A 387 8.83 2.07 7.40
C ALA A 387 8.73 3.46 8.06
N LYS A 388 9.57 3.73 9.06
CA LYS A 388 9.61 5.00 9.78
C LYS A 388 9.97 6.16 8.86
N LYS A 389 10.99 5.98 7.99
CA LYS A 389 11.36 7.00 6.99
C LYS A 389 10.19 7.37 6.07
N LEU A 390 9.47 6.37 5.56
CA LEU A 390 8.31 6.62 4.70
C LEU A 390 7.12 7.19 5.49
N LEU A 391 6.94 6.79 6.75
CA LEU A 391 5.92 7.36 7.61
C LEU A 391 6.19 8.84 7.88
N ASP A 392 7.43 9.23 8.17
CA ASP A 392 7.76 10.64 8.40
C ASP A 392 7.56 11.48 7.13
N GLU A 393 7.87 10.91 5.95
CA GLU A 393 7.51 11.50 4.66
C GLU A 393 5.98 11.61 4.49
N TYR A 394 5.23 10.59 4.86
CA TYR A 394 3.77 10.59 4.82
C TYR A 394 3.17 11.67 5.75
N LEU A 395 3.76 11.87 6.93
CA LEU A 395 3.30 12.84 7.91
C LEU A 395 3.63 14.30 7.54
N SER A 396 4.70 14.54 6.78
CA SER A 396 5.08 15.88 6.36
C SER A 396 4.21 16.44 5.21
N ARG A 397 3.52 15.57 4.46
CA ARG A 397 2.67 15.95 3.32
C ARG A 397 1.44 16.77 3.75
N SER A 398 1.33 18.03 3.32
CA SER A 398 0.23 18.93 3.70
C SER A 398 -1.13 18.51 3.14
N GLN A 399 -1.15 17.81 2.00
CA GLN A 399 -2.36 17.31 1.34
C GLN A 399 -3.01 16.12 2.05
N ILE A 400 -2.30 15.44 2.94
CA ILE A 400 -2.82 14.26 3.65
C ILE A 400 -3.60 14.72 4.87
N SER A 401 -4.83 14.22 4.98
CA SER A 401 -5.71 14.59 6.09
C SER A 401 -5.06 14.24 7.45
N LYS A 402 -5.32 15.09 8.45
CA LYS A 402 -4.87 14.83 9.84
C LYS A 402 -5.36 13.46 10.35
N TYR A 403 -6.53 13.02 9.90
CA TYR A 403 -7.10 11.69 10.17
C TYR A 403 -6.16 10.58 9.69
N SER A 404 -5.78 10.60 8.42
CA SER A 404 -4.99 9.51 7.83
C SER A 404 -3.57 9.48 8.38
N LYS A 405 -2.99 10.65 8.69
CA LYS A 405 -1.73 10.80 9.44
C LYS A 405 -1.75 10.06 10.77
N PHE A 406 -2.74 10.35 11.60
CA PHE A 406 -2.84 9.71 12.91
C PHE A 406 -3.17 8.22 12.81
N GLN A 407 -3.97 7.79 11.83
CA GLN A 407 -4.23 6.37 11.62
C GLN A 407 -2.93 5.62 11.30
N MET A 408 -2.13 6.11 10.35
CA MET A 408 -0.85 5.50 10.01
C MET A 408 0.15 5.50 11.16
N GLN A 409 0.18 6.57 11.96
CA GLN A 409 1.00 6.59 13.18
C GLN A 409 0.53 5.54 14.18
N ALA A 410 -0.78 5.39 14.39
CA ALA A 410 -1.31 4.39 15.30
C ALA A 410 -0.98 2.95 14.85
N GLU A 411 -1.06 2.68 13.54
CA GLU A 411 -0.66 1.39 12.96
C GLU A 411 0.84 1.14 13.16
N TYR A 412 1.70 2.14 12.93
CA TYR A 412 3.14 2.04 13.18
C TYR A 412 3.45 1.74 14.65
N GLU A 413 2.87 2.50 15.59
CA GLU A 413 3.09 2.29 17.03
C GLU A 413 2.61 0.91 17.48
N TYR A 414 1.55 0.37 16.88
CA TYR A 414 1.07 -0.98 17.18
C TYR A 414 2.08 -2.04 16.74
N GLU A 415 2.62 -1.93 15.52
CA GLU A 415 3.61 -2.88 14.99
C GLU A 415 4.97 -2.77 15.69
N THR A 416 5.29 -1.62 16.30
CA THR A 416 6.47 -1.44 17.17
C THR A 416 6.19 -1.73 18.65
N GLU A 417 5.09 -2.43 18.95
CA GLU A 417 4.69 -2.88 20.28
C GLU A 417 4.38 -1.77 21.32
N ASN A 418 4.23 -0.53 20.87
CA ASN A 418 3.85 0.63 21.70
C ASN A 418 2.33 0.76 21.81
N TYR A 419 1.65 -0.27 22.30
CA TYR A 419 0.19 -0.39 22.30
C TYR A 419 -0.55 0.75 23.01
N GLY A 420 0.06 1.35 24.04
CA GLY A 420 -0.48 2.52 24.75
C GLY A 420 -0.50 3.79 23.88
N ALA A 421 0.58 4.04 23.14
CA ALA A 421 0.66 5.17 22.20
C ALA A 421 -0.30 4.96 21.02
N ALA A 422 -0.29 3.75 20.44
CA ALA A 422 -1.18 3.36 19.36
C ALA A 422 -2.67 3.58 19.71
N SER A 423 -3.09 3.14 20.90
CA SER A 423 -4.48 3.31 21.36
C SER A 423 -4.85 4.78 21.59
N LYS A 424 -3.96 5.59 22.16
CA LYS A 424 -4.19 7.03 22.35
C LYS A 424 -4.35 7.77 21.02
N LEU A 425 -3.50 7.47 20.05
CA LEU A 425 -3.58 8.03 18.70
C LEU A 425 -4.90 7.63 18.04
N ALA A 426 -5.23 6.34 17.99
CA ALA A 426 -6.45 5.85 17.38
C ALA A 426 -7.73 6.42 18.04
N LEU A 427 -7.76 6.57 19.37
CA LEU A 427 -8.85 7.22 20.10
C LEU A 427 -9.02 8.70 19.71
N ASN A 428 -7.93 9.44 19.54
CA ASN A 428 -7.98 10.84 19.10
C ASN A 428 -8.59 10.96 17.70
N VAL A 429 -8.24 10.03 16.81
CA VAL A 429 -8.83 9.98 15.46
C VAL A 429 -10.33 9.71 15.53
N LEU A 430 -10.71 8.68 16.29
CA LEU A 430 -12.11 8.26 16.43
C LEU A 430 -13.01 9.39 16.98
N LYS A 431 -12.51 10.17 17.94
CA LYS A 431 -13.24 11.34 18.49
C LYS A 431 -13.52 12.42 17.45
N SER A 432 -12.66 12.55 16.43
CA SER A 432 -12.76 13.62 15.42
C SER A 432 -13.60 13.25 14.19
N VAL A 433 -13.60 11.98 13.78
CA VAL A 433 -14.22 11.52 12.52
C VAL A 433 -15.42 10.60 12.73
N GLY A 434 -15.60 10.05 13.93
CA GLY A 434 -16.66 9.09 14.23
C GLY A 434 -16.27 7.65 13.92
N GLY A 435 -17.26 6.77 13.70
CA GLY A 435 -17.07 5.33 13.60
C GLY A 435 -16.31 4.88 12.35
N SER A 436 -15.14 4.24 12.55
CA SER A 436 -14.32 3.64 11.49
C SER A 436 -13.98 2.20 11.84
N VAL A 437 -14.31 1.28 10.94
CA VAL A 437 -14.08 -0.18 11.09
C VAL A 437 -12.61 -0.47 11.38
N LEU A 438 -11.70 0.18 10.65
CA LEU A 438 -10.25 -0.01 10.77
C LEU A 438 -9.73 0.48 12.13
N LEU A 439 -10.18 1.66 12.58
CA LEU A 439 -9.76 2.23 13.87
C LEU A 439 -10.31 1.43 15.05
N PHE A 440 -11.56 0.99 14.99
CA PHE A 440 -12.12 0.12 16.00
C PHE A 440 -11.38 -1.22 16.07
N SER A 441 -11.03 -1.80 14.91
CA SER A 441 -10.26 -3.04 14.87
C SER A 441 -8.84 -2.87 15.43
N LEU A 442 -8.16 -1.76 15.12
CA LEU A 442 -6.85 -1.43 15.69
C LEU A 442 -6.92 -1.23 17.21
N LEU A 443 -7.90 -0.46 17.70
CA LEU A 443 -8.14 -0.28 19.13
C LEU A 443 -8.41 -1.60 19.84
N GLY A 444 -9.26 -2.45 19.25
CA GLY A 444 -9.52 -3.78 19.77
C GLY A 444 -8.24 -4.61 19.93
N LYS A 445 -7.38 -4.62 18.90
CA LYS A 445 -6.07 -5.28 18.94
C LYS A 445 -5.15 -4.69 20.01
N CYS A 446 -5.06 -3.36 20.12
CA CYS A 446 -4.27 -2.70 21.17
C CYS A 446 -4.75 -3.11 22.57
N PHE A 447 -6.06 -3.10 22.82
CA PHE A 447 -6.61 -3.46 24.12
C PHE A 447 -6.43 -4.94 24.46
N LEU A 448 -6.48 -5.84 23.47
CA LEU A 448 -6.11 -7.25 23.67
C LEU A 448 -4.66 -7.38 24.16
N LYS A 449 -3.72 -6.66 23.53
CA LYS A 449 -2.31 -6.66 23.92
C LYS A 449 -2.09 -6.05 25.31
N LEU A 450 -2.89 -5.06 25.67
CA LEU A 450 -2.92 -4.42 26.99
C LEU A 450 -3.72 -5.22 28.04
N LYS A 451 -4.27 -6.39 27.68
CA LYS A 451 -5.11 -7.25 28.54
C LYS A 451 -6.40 -6.59 29.04
N ASP A 452 -6.86 -5.52 28.40
CA ASP A 452 -8.19 -4.93 28.63
C ASP A 452 -9.22 -5.58 27.70
N PHE A 453 -9.61 -6.81 28.05
CA PHE A 453 -10.55 -7.61 27.25
C PHE A 453 -11.93 -6.96 27.11
N LYS A 454 -12.37 -6.18 28.11
CA LYS A 454 -13.68 -5.53 28.10
C LYS A 454 -13.72 -4.40 27.07
N SER A 455 -12.71 -3.55 27.05
CA SER A 455 -12.59 -2.49 26.03
C SER A 455 -12.34 -3.08 24.65
N ALA A 456 -11.51 -4.13 24.55
CA ALA A 456 -11.28 -4.84 23.30
C ALA A 456 -12.58 -5.36 22.68
N MET A 457 -13.41 -6.05 23.48
CA MET A 457 -14.69 -6.60 23.05
C MET A 457 -15.62 -5.51 22.51
N LYS A 458 -15.78 -4.39 23.22
CA LYS A 458 -16.59 -3.26 22.76
C LYS A 458 -16.11 -2.68 21.43
N CYS A 459 -14.80 -2.56 21.24
CA CYS A 459 -14.23 -2.07 20.00
C CYS A 459 -14.53 -3.02 18.83
N PHE A 460 -14.35 -4.33 19.02
CA PHE A 460 -14.68 -5.31 17.99
C PHE A 460 -16.18 -5.40 17.71
N GLU A 461 -17.06 -5.26 18.71
CA GLU A 461 -18.50 -5.19 18.51
C GLU A 461 -18.87 -3.98 17.62
N LYS A 462 -18.31 -2.80 17.91
CA LYS A 462 -18.52 -1.60 17.08
C LYS A 462 -17.99 -1.77 15.66
N ALA A 463 -16.84 -2.41 15.49
CA ALA A 463 -16.33 -2.74 14.16
C ALA A 463 -17.24 -3.76 13.43
N HIS A 464 -17.81 -4.73 14.16
CA HIS A 464 -18.70 -5.76 13.62
C HIS A 464 -20.07 -5.18 13.22
N GLU A 465 -20.63 -4.24 14.00
CA GLU A 465 -21.85 -3.50 13.62
C GLU A 465 -21.70 -2.83 12.24
N LEU A 466 -20.51 -2.30 11.95
CA LEU A 466 -20.20 -1.62 10.69
C LEU A 466 -19.80 -2.58 9.55
N SER A 467 -19.22 -3.73 9.88
CA SER A 467 -18.70 -4.75 8.93
C SER A 467 -18.95 -6.15 9.53
N PRO A 468 -20.14 -6.73 9.35
CA PRO A 468 -20.54 -7.93 10.08
C PRO A 468 -19.93 -9.23 9.56
N THR A 469 -19.32 -9.23 8.38
CA THR A 469 -18.88 -10.44 7.68
C THR A 469 -17.36 -10.66 7.71
N ASN A 470 -16.62 -9.89 8.51
CA ASN A 470 -15.18 -10.11 8.68
C ASN A 470 -14.92 -11.35 9.56
N MET A 471 -14.42 -12.43 8.95
CA MET A 471 -14.18 -13.71 9.63
C MET A 471 -13.27 -13.60 10.86
N ASP A 472 -12.08 -13.01 10.71
CA ASP A 472 -11.10 -12.91 11.80
C ASP A 472 -11.67 -12.14 13.00
N ARG A 473 -12.48 -11.11 12.75
CA ARG A 473 -13.18 -10.36 13.80
C ARG A 473 -14.26 -11.20 14.49
N ILE A 474 -15.06 -11.95 13.73
CA ILE A 474 -16.09 -12.82 14.31
C ILE A 474 -15.42 -13.84 15.23
N LEU A 475 -14.37 -14.51 14.77
CA LEU A 475 -13.64 -15.48 15.58
C LEU A 475 -13.03 -14.85 16.84
N THR A 476 -12.49 -13.64 16.73
CA THR A 476 -11.99 -12.87 17.89
C THR A 476 -13.10 -12.56 18.89
N LEU A 477 -14.29 -12.17 18.42
CA LEU A 477 -15.45 -11.91 19.27
C LEU A 477 -15.99 -13.20 19.93
N VAL A 478 -16.00 -14.31 19.21
CA VAL A 478 -16.37 -15.63 19.75
C VAL A 478 -15.47 -15.98 20.93
N ASP A 479 -14.15 -15.84 20.79
CA ASP A 479 -13.20 -16.08 21.87
C ASP A 479 -13.43 -15.16 23.07
N LEU A 480 -13.58 -13.85 22.83
CA LEU A 480 -13.79 -12.88 23.91
C LEU A 480 -15.11 -13.15 24.67
N LYS A 481 -16.18 -13.49 23.96
CA LYS A 481 -17.49 -13.80 24.54
C LYS A 481 -17.48 -15.12 25.31
N GLN A 482 -16.75 -16.13 24.82
CA GLN A 482 -16.53 -17.38 25.54
C GLN A 482 -15.78 -17.16 26.86
N GLU A 483 -14.70 -16.38 26.85
CA GLU A 483 -13.94 -16.07 28.06
C GLU A 483 -14.71 -15.18 29.04
N SER A 484 -15.61 -14.31 28.55
CA SER A 484 -16.46 -13.49 29.40
C SER A 484 -17.70 -14.21 29.94
N GLY A 485 -17.90 -15.50 29.60
CA GLY A 485 -19.07 -16.29 30.02
C GLY A 485 -20.35 -16.08 29.19
N ASN A 486 -20.30 -15.30 28.12
CA ASN A 486 -21.43 -15.05 27.22
C ASN A 486 -21.55 -16.15 26.14
N VAL A 487 -21.70 -17.39 26.60
CA VAL A 487 -21.63 -18.61 25.76
C VAL A 487 -22.68 -18.62 24.64
N ALA A 488 -23.90 -18.15 24.92
CA ALA A 488 -24.99 -18.14 23.94
C ALA A 488 -24.71 -17.20 22.75
N GLU A 489 -24.24 -15.99 23.01
CA GLU A 489 -23.87 -15.02 21.95
C GLU A 489 -22.67 -15.51 21.14
N ALA A 490 -21.69 -16.13 21.80
CA ALA A 490 -20.56 -16.75 21.11
C ALA A 490 -21.00 -17.86 20.15
N GLY A 491 -21.98 -18.68 20.53
CA GLY A 491 -22.56 -19.71 19.67
C GLY A 491 -23.23 -19.11 18.42
N ILE A 492 -24.00 -18.03 18.58
CA ILE A 492 -24.65 -17.33 17.45
C ILE A 492 -23.60 -16.78 16.46
N LEU A 493 -22.54 -16.17 16.98
CA LEU A 493 -21.43 -15.65 16.16
C LEU A 493 -20.66 -16.76 15.45
N LEU A 494 -20.46 -17.90 16.10
CA LEU A 494 -19.81 -19.04 15.45
C LEU A 494 -20.67 -19.62 14.32
N GLU A 495 -21.99 -19.72 14.50
CA GLU A 495 -22.90 -20.14 13.44
C GLU A 495 -22.95 -19.13 12.28
N SER A 496 -22.77 -17.84 12.56
CA SER A 496 -22.62 -16.84 11.50
C SER A 496 -21.30 -17.01 10.72
N ALA A 497 -20.20 -17.30 11.40
CA ALA A 497 -18.92 -17.64 10.77
C ALA A 497 -19.04 -18.87 9.85
N LYS A 498 -19.67 -19.95 10.31
CA LYS A 498 -19.91 -21.16 9.49
C LYS A 498 -20.74 -20.89 8.24
N LYS A 499 -21.69 -19.95 8.28
CA LYS A 499 -22.46 -19.53 7.10
C LYS A 499 -21.62 -18.79 6.07
N ILE A 500 -20.57 -18.09 6.50
CA ILE A 500 -19.66 -17.36 5.61
C ILE A 500 -18.68 -18.32 4.94
N ASP A 501 -18.06 -19.19 5.73
CA ASP A 501 -17.13 -20.21 5.26
C ASP A 501 -17.05 -21.37 6.27
N SER A 502 -17.81 -22.43 6.02
CA SER A 502 -17.79 -23.65 6.83
C SER A 502 -16.53 -24.50 6.63
N THR A 503 -15.75 -24.22 5.59
CA THR A 503 -14.54 -24.96 5.23
C THR A 503 -13.26 -24.32 5.77
N SER A 504 -13.35 -23.10 6.32
CA SER A 504 -12.23 -22.42 6.96
C SER A 504 -11.69 -23.26 8.11
N THR A 505 -10.38 -23.52 8.07
CA THR A 505 -9.70 -24.26 9.12
C THR A 505 -9.85 -23.55 10.45
N GLU A 506 -9.74 -22.21 10.48
CA GLU A 506 -9.88 -21.43 11.71
C GLU A 506 -11.28 -21.50 12.33
N VAL A 507 -12.33 -21.56 11.51
CA VAL A 507 -13.72 -21.75 11.98
C VAL A 507 -13.91 -23.15 12.59
N ILE A 508 -13.36 -24.17 11.93
CA ILE A 508 -13.44 -25.56 12.40
C ILE A 508 -12.64 -25.74 13.70
N GLU A 509 -11.43 -25.18 13.77
CA GLU A 509 -10.58 -25.18 14.96
C GLU A 509 -11.26 -24.45 16.13
N MET A 510 -11.91 -23.31 15.86
CA MET A 510 -12.70 -22.57 16.84
C MET A 510 -13.87 -23.41 17.38
N ASP A 511 -14.67 -24.01 16.50
CA ASP A 511 -15.82 -24.83 16.90
C ASP A 511 -15.39 -26.04 17.75
N TYR A 512 -14.28 -26.67 17.37
CA TYR A 512 -13.70 -27.76 18.15
C TYR A 512 -13.23 -27.28 19.53
N ARG A 513 -12.50 -26.17 19.62
CA ARG A 513 -12.03 -25.63 20.90
C ARG A 513 -13.18 -25.32 21.86
N ILE A 514 -14.28 -24.76 21.34
CA ILE A 514 -15.48 -24.50 22.14
C ILE A 514 -16.13 -25.81 22.61
N ALA A 515 -16.22 -26.83 21.75
CA ALA A 515 -16.76 -28.13 22.13
C ALA A 515 -15.94 -28.78 23.26
N ILE A 516 -14.60 -28.74 23.18
CA ILE A 516 -13.70 -29.23 24.23
C ILE A 516 -13.89 -28.47 25.55
N LYS A 517 -13.96 -27.14 25.49
CA LYS A 517 -14.15 -26.30 26.68
C LYS A 517 -15.49 -26.56 27.36
N ASN A 518 -16.54 -26.82 26.58
CA ASN A 518 -17.87 -27.15 27.08
C ASN A 518 -18.04 -28.63 27.47
N SER A 519 -16.98 -29.44 27.37
CA SER A 519 -17.02 -30.89 27.61
C SER A 519 -17.99 -31.66 26.67
N ASP A 520 -18.28 -31.11 25.50
CA ASP A 520 -19.09 -31.74 24.45
C ASP A 520 -18.21 -32.68 23.60
N THR A 521 -17.89 -33.84 24.17
CA THR A 521 -16.96 -34.80 23.58
C THR A 521 -17.50 -35.42 22.29
N GLU A 522 -18.82 -35.55 22.14
CA GLU A 522 -19.45 -36.13 20.96
C GLU A 522 -19.31 -35.19 19.76
N LYS A 523 -19.63 -33.90 19.95
CA LYS A 523 -19.44 -32.88 18.92
C LYS A 523 -17.97 -32.73 18.56
N ALA A 524 -17.08 -32.68 19.56
CA ALA A 524 -15.64 -32.59 19.33
C ALA A 524 -15.11 -33.75 18.49
N SER A 525 -15.54 -34.99 18.77
CA SER A 525 -15.16 -36.18 18.00
C SER A 525 -15.65 -36.12 16.55
N ASN A 526 -16.87 -35.64 16.32
CA ASN A 526 -17.42 -35.49 14.97
C ASN A 526 -16.68 -34.42 14.16
N ILE A 527 -16.24 -33.32 14.79
CA ILE A 527 -15.42 -32.29 14.11
C ILE A 527 -14.05 -32.86 13.69
N LEU A 528 -13.42 -33.65 14.57
CA LEU A 528 -12.11 -34.27 14.28
C LEU A 528 -12.13 -35.19 13.06
N LYS A 529 -13.24 -35.92 12.82
CA LYS A 529 -13.39 -36.78 11.64
C LYS A 529 -13.31 -36.01 10.31
N ASN A 530 -13.64 -34.72 10.34
CA ASN A 530 -13.71 -33.87 9.15
C ASN A 530 -12.53 -32.88 9.05
N LEU A 531 -11.56 -32.95 9.97
CA LEU A 531 -10.39 -32.07 9.99
C LEU A 531 -9.26 -32.63 9.13
N ASN A 532 -8.76 -31.82 8.20
CA ASN A 532 -7.62 -32.17 7.34
C ASN A 532 -6.28 -32.24 8.11
N SER A 533 -6.18 -31.60 9.29
CA SER A 533 -4.97 -31.60 10.12
C SER A 533 -5.31 -31.56 11.61
N LEU A 534 -4.92 -32.60 12.36
CA LEU A 534 -5.00 -32.65 13.82
C LEU A 534 -3.89 -31.87 14.52
N THR A 535 -2.80 -31.55 13.83
CA THR A 535 -1.60 -30.97 14.46
C THR A 535 -1.84 -29.54 14.94
N GLY A 536 -2.58 -28.73 14.18
CA GLY A 536 -2.92 -27.34 14.54
C GLY A 536 -3.79 -27.26 15.80
N VAL A 537 -4.87 -28.04 15.81
CA VAL A 537 -5.81 -28.18 16.93
C VAL A 537 -5.10 -28.55 18.24
N ILE A 538 -4.17 -29.50 18.20
CA ILE A 538 -3.45 -29.95 19.40
C ILE A 538 -2.48 -28.88 19.91
N GLY A 539 -1.81 -28.17 18.99
CA GLY A 539 -0.99 -27.02 19.34
C GLY A 539 -1.80 -25.94 20.07
N LEU A 540 -3.01 -25.65 19.59
CA LEU A 540 -3.91 -24.67 20.20
C LEU A 540 -4.38 -25.09 21.59
N ILE A 541 -4.86 -26.33 21.78
CA ILE A 541 -5.23 -26.86 23.10
C ILE A 541 -4.05 -26.76 24.06
N ASN A 542 -2.85 -27.13 23.60
CA ASN A 542 -1.67 -27.07 24.43
C ASN A 542 -1.34 -25.64 24.85
N ASN A 543 -1.43 -24.67 23.95
CA ASN A 543 -1.18 -23.27 24.26
C ASN A 543 -2.20 -22.72 25.27
N ASP A 544 -3.49 -23.06 25.11
CA ASP A 544 -4.54 -22.62 26.03
C ASP A 544 -4.37 -23.26 27.41
N ALA A 545 -4.22 -24.59 27.48
CA ALA A 545 -4.02 -25.31 28.73
C ALA A 545 -2.78 -24.81 29.49
N VAL A 546 -1.64 -24.62 28.80
CA VAL A 546 -0.42 -24.07 29.41
C VAL A 546 -0.65 -22.64 29.91
N SER A 547 -1.34 -21.80 29.15
CA SER A 547 -1.67 -20.42 29.57
C SER A 547 -2.51 -20.40 30.86
N LYS A 548 -3.55 -21.25 30.96
CA LYS A 548 -4.38 -21.39 32.15
C LYS A 548 -3.58 -21.87 33.36
N ILE A 549 -2.72 -22.86 33.16
CA ILE A 549 -1.83 -23.39 34.21
C ILE A 549 -0.87 -22.31 34.73
N LEU A 550 -0.26 -21.52 33.83
CA LEU A 550 0.63 -20.41 34.21
C LEU A 550 -0.13 -19.28 34.95
N ALA A 551 -1.41 -19.09 34.65
CA ALA A 551 -2.29 -18.18 35.36
C ALA A 551 -2.80 -18.74 36.73
N GLY A 552 -2.32 -19.92 37.16
CA GLY A 552 -2.73 -20.57 38.41
C GLY A 552 -4.07 -21.31 38.34
N LYS A 553 -4.71 -21.37 37.16
CA LYS A 553 -5.97 -22.07 36.91
C LYS A 553 -5.71 -23.52 36.49
N PHE A 554 -5.16 -24.30 37.42
CA PHE A 554 -4.69 -25.67 37.14
C PHE A 554 -5.80 -26.62 36.72
N GLU A 555 -6.96 -26.59 37.40
CA GLU A 555 -8.10 -27.46 37.08
C GLU A 555 -8.61 -27.23 35.65
N GLU A 556 -8.83 -25.96 35.27
CA GLU A 556 -9.25 -25.58 33.91
C GLU A 556 -8.28 -26.13 32.84
N GLY A 557 -6.96 -25.96 33.05
CA GLY A 557 -5.96 -26.45 32.10
C GLY A 557 -5.86 -27.98 32.03
N ILE A 558 -6.04 -28.67 33.15
CA ILE A 558 -6.05 -30.14 33.22
C ILE A 558 -7.29 -30.70 32.51
N ASP A 559 -8.45 -30.10 32.72
CA ASP A 559 -9.70 -30.59 32.13
C ASP A 559 -9.73 -30.41 30.61
N LEU A 560 -9.10 -29.36 30.07
CA LEU A 560 -8.89 -29.23 28.61
C LEU A 560 -8.17 -30.44 28.01
N TYR A 561 -7.10 -30.91 28.65
CA TYR A 561 -6.37 -32.09 28.17
C TYR A 561 -7.19 -33.37 28.31
N LYS A 562 -7.94 -33.56 29.42
CA LYS A 562 -8.81 -34.73 29.58
C LYS A 562 -9.92 -34.76 28.53
N ASN A 563 -10.59 -33.63 28.31
CA ASN A 563 -11.64 -33.50 27.33
C ASN A 563 -11.12 -33.77 25.91
N ALA A 564 -9.91 -33.26 25.60
CA ALA A 564 -9.23 -33.55 24.33
C ALA A 564 -8.85 -35.03 24.17
N LEU A 565 -8.45 -35.74 25.23
CA LEU A 565 -8.20 -37.19 25.17
C LEU A 565 -9.49 -37.98 24.93
N ASN A 566 -10.58 -37.58 25.56
CA ASN A 566 -11.88 -38.25 25.45
C ASN A 566 -12.52 -38.08 24.05
N SER A 567 -12.18 -37.03 23.31
CA SER A 567 -12.70 -36.82 21.95
C SER A 567 -11.93 -37.58 20.86
N LEU A 568 -10.74 -38.11 21.15
CA LEU A 568 -9.88 -38.79 20.16
C LEU A 568 -10.26 -40.26 19.96
N SER A 569 -10.38 -40.67 18.69
CA SER A 569 -10.55 -42.08 18.32
C SER A 569 -9.29 -42.91 18.58
N ASP A 570 -9.44 -44.24 18.68
CA ASP A 570 -8.35 -45.17 18.98
C ASP A 570 -7.28 -45.26 17.88
N ASP A 571 -7.60 -44.83 16.66
CA ASP A 571 -6.69 -44.84 15.52
C ASP A 571 -5.62 -43.71 15.60
N LEU A 572 -5.79 -42.75 16.52
CA LEU A 572 -4.95 -41.55 16.67
C LEU A 572 -3.93 -41.68 17.82
N ASN A 573 -3.29 -42.84 17.92
CA ASN A 573 -2.41 -43.19 19.05
C ASN A 573 -1.26 -42.20 19.28
N GLU A 574 -0.58 -41.72 18.24
CA GLU A 574 0.53 -40.76 18.40
C GLU A 574 0.10 -39.44 19.07
N TYR A 575 -1.11 -38.97 18.76
CA TYR A 575 -1.67 -37.75 19.35
C TYR A 575 -2.15 -37.96 20.80
N LYS A 576 -2.75 -39.12 21.08
CA LYS A 576 -3.09 -39.54 22.45
C LYS A 576 -1.82 -39.58 23.32
N GLU A 577 -0.72 -40.12 22.80
CA GLU A 577 0.58 -40.15 23.50
C GLU A 577 1.09 -38.73 23.82
N LEU A 578 1.03 -37.81 22.86
CA LEU A 578 1.48 -36.42 23.04
C LEU A 578 0.64 -35.65 24.07
N ILE A 579 -0.69 -35.72 23.96
CA ILE A 579 -1.58 -35.01 24.90
C ILE A 579 -1.45 -35.62 26.31
N THR A 580 -1.34 -36.94 26.42
CA THR A 580 -1.15 -37.61 27.72
C THR A 580 0.17 -37.20 28.38
N TYR A 581 1.23 -37.05 27.60
CA TYR A 581 2.50 -36.49 28.09
C TYR A 581 2.34 -35.04 28.60
N ASN A 582 1.62 -34.19 27.87
CA ASN A 582 1.37 -32.81 28.29
C ASN A 582 0.46 -32.72 29.53
N LEU A 583 -0.53 -33.60 29.64
CA LEU A 583 -1.35 -33.76 30.84
C LEU A 583 -0.50 -34.16 32.05
N ALA A 584 0.43 -35.09 31.89
CA ALA A 584 1.36 -35.45 32.96
C ALA A 584 2.22 -34.26 33.40
N LEU A 585 2.70 -33.43 32.45
CA LEU A 585 3.41 -32.18 32.75
C LEU A 585 2.54 -31.17 33.51
N ALA A 586 1.25 -31.07 33.18
CA ALA A 586 0.31 -30.23 33.91
C ALA A 586 0.20 -30.65 35.39
N TYR A 587 0.13 -31.96 35.66
CA TYR A 587 0.15 -32.48 37.04
C TYR A 587 1.47 -32.22 37.77
N VAL A 588 2.62 -32.29 37.07
CA VAL A 588 3.91 -31.86 37.66
C VAL A 588 3.85 -30.39 38.09
N ARG A 589 3.30 -29.51 37.24
CA ARG A 589 3.16 -28.08 37.56
C ARG A 589 2.18 -27.84 38.72
N ASN A 590 1.16 -28.68 38.86
CA ASN A 590 0.24 -28.68 40.00
C ASN A 590 0.81 -29.37 41.26
N LYS A 591 2.10 -29.74 41.25
CA LYS A 591 2.81 -30.45 42.34
C LYS A 591 2.24 -31.84 42.69
N ASP A 592 1.37 -32.39 41.86
CA ASP A 592 0.81 -33.73 42.01
C ASP A 592 1.67 -34.74 41.24
N LEU A 593 2.84 -35.02 41.83
CA LEU A 593 3.85 -35.91 41.24
C LEU A 593 3.36 -37.36 41.16
N GLN A 594 2.51 -37.78 42.10
CA GLN A 594 1.95 -39.13 42.16
C GLN A 594 1.07 -39.39 40.93
N LYS A 595 0.11 -38.49 40.69
CA LYS A 595 -0.83 -38.59 39.57
C LYS A 595 -0.14 -38.42 38.22
N SER A 596 0.86 -37.55 38.15
CA SER A 596 1.71 -37.43 36.96
C SER A 596 2.39 -38.76 36.61
N LEU A 597 2.94 -39.45 37.63
CA LEU A 597 3.58 -40.74 37.43
C LEU A 597 2.60 -41.82 36.98
N GLU A 598 1.42 -41.90 37.59
CA GLU A 598 0.36 -42.84 37.19
C GLU A 598 -0.03 -42.68 35.72
N ILE A 599 -0.19 -41.43 35.27
CA ILE A 599 -0.52 -41.12 33.86
C ILE A 599 0.61 -41.55 32.93
N LEU A 600 1.86 -41.25 33.27
CA LEU A 600 3.02 -41.66 32.46
C LEU A 600 3.22 -43.18 32.44
N ASP A 601 2.89 -43.87 33.53
CA ASP A 601 3.01 -45.32 33.66
C ASP A 601 1.92 -46.05 32.84
N SER A 602 0.78 -45.40 32.59
CA SER A 602 -0.30 -45.92 31.73
C SER A 602 0.06 -45.95 30.24
N LEU A 603 1.04 -45.15 29.81
CA LEU A 603 1.46 -45.05 28.41
C LEU A 603 2.35 -46.24 27.98
N LYS A 604 1.85 -47.05 27.04
CA LYS A 604 2.61 -48.13 26.37
C LYS A 604 3.30 -47.61 25.11
N LEU A 605 4.36 -46.83 25.27
CA LEU A 605 5.05 -46.17 24.15
C LEU A 605 5.97 -47.11 23.36
N ASN A 606 5.89 -47.03 22.02
CA ASN A 606 6.88 -47.63 21.13
C ASN A 606 8.23 -46.88 21.26
N PRO A 607 9.39 -47.56 21.26
CA PRO A 607 10.71 -46.92 21.25
C PRO A 607 10.92 -45.85 20.18
N ASN A 608 10.21 -45.94 19.06
CA ASN A 608 10.27 -44.99 17.95
C ASN A 608 9.31 -43.80 18.11
N ALA A 609 8.47 -43.76 19.15
CA ALA A 609 7.51 -42.67 19.38
C ALA A 609 8.24 -41.34 19.66
N ARG A 610 7.72 -40.25 19.09
CA ARG A 610 8.33 -38.91 19.17
C ARG A 610 8.54 -38.42 20.61
N VAL A 611 7.66 -38.83 21.53
CA VAL A 611 7.70 -38.47 22.95
C VAL A 611 8.45 -39.47 23.84
N TYR A 612 8.90 -40.62 23.30
CA TYR A 612 9.49 -41.72 24.08
C TYR A 612 10.63 -41.27 25.00
N LYS A 613 11.63 -40.55 24.44
CA LYS A 613 12.78 -40.03 25.22
C LYS A 613 12.35 -39.03 26.30
N LYS A 614 11.37 -38.17 25.99
CA LYS A 614 10.86 -37.14 26.91
C LYS A 614 10.12 -37.78 28.09
N VAL A 615 9.23 -38.75 27.80
CA VAL A 615 8.49 -39.52 28.81
C VAL A 615 9.44 -40.29 29.73
N LYS A 616 10.43 -40.99 29.18
CA LYS A 616 11.42 -41.73 29.98
C LYS A 616 12.22 -40.81 30.91
N SER A 617 12.65 -39.66 30.40
CA SER A 617 13.38 -38.64 31.18
C SER A 617 12.54 -38.13 32.34
N ILE A 618 11.31 -37.67 32.07
CA ILE A 618 10.47 -37.07 33.12
C ILE A 618 10.00 -38.09 34.14
N ARG A 619 9.69 -39.32 33.72
CA ARG A 619 9.34 -40.43 34.61
C ARG A 619 10.47 -40.74 35.60
N THR A 620 11.72 -40.71 35.13
CA THR A 620 12.91 -40.91 35.99
C THR A 620 13.04 -39.78 37.01
N LYS A 621 12.87 -38.52 36.57
CA LYS A 621 12.93 -37.35 37.45
C LYS A 621 11.82 -37.35 38.52
N ILE A 622 10.59 -37.70 38.14
CA ILE A 622 9.46 -37.78 39.08
C ILE A 622 9.68 -38.90 40.10
N LYS A 623 10.14 -40.09 39.68
CA LYS A 623 10.45 -41.20 40.61
C LYS A 623 11.52 -40.81 41.63
N TYR A 624 12.57 -40.13 41.18
CA TYR A 624 13.61 -39.62 42.06
C TYR A 624 13.07 -38.57 43.06
N ALA A 625 12.22 -37.66 42.59
CA ALA A 625 11.59 -36.64 43.43
C ALA A 625 10.70 -37.22 44.53
N LEU A 626 9.91 -38.25 44.20
CA LEU A 626 9.03 -38.95 45.14
C LEU A 626 9.83 -39.70 46.22
N LEU A 627 10.99 -40.28 45.86
CA LEU A 627 11.90 -40.93 46.82
C LEU A 627 12.56 -39.95 47.80
N ASN A 628 12.77 -38.70 47.38
CA ASN A 628 13.43 -37.65 48.18
C ASN A 628 12.46 -36.67 48.84
N LYS A 629 11.27 -37.13 49.26
CA LYS A 629 10.24 -36.31 49.94
C LYS A 629 9.84 -35.01 49.18
N GLY A 630 9.86 -35.03 47.85
CA GLY A 630 9.41 -33.91 47.02
C GLY A 630 10.46 -32.82 46.78
N GLN A 631 11.70 -32.97 47.25
CA GLN A 631 12.80 -32.07 46.87
C GLN A 631 13.30 -32.41 45.46
N LEU A 632 12.77 -31.70 44.47
CA LEU A 632 13.37 -31.54 43.15
C LEU A 632 14.32 -30.34 43.20
N GLU A 633 15.63 -30.58 43.33
CA GLU A 633 16.59 -29.57 42.86
C GLU A 633 16.33 -29.35 41.36
N ASN A 634 16.05 -28.11 40.97
CA ASN A 634 15.80 -27.68 39.59
C ASN A 634 14.43 -28.05 38.95
N LEU A 635 13.32 -27.73 39.61
CA LEU A 635 12.02 -27.63 38.91
C LEU A 635 12.04 -26.57 37.79
N GLU A 636 12.81 -25.50 37.94
CA GLU A 636 12.87 -24.39 36.96
C GLU A 636 13.64 -24.76 35.68
N ASN A 637 14.74 -25.54 35.77
CA ASN A 637 15.55 -25.93 34.60
C ASN A 637 14.91 -27.01 33.71
N LEU A 638 13.73 -27.52 34.06
CA LEU A 638 12.96 -28.44 33.22
C LEU A 638 12.20 -27.72 32.09
N PHE A 639 12.06 -26.40 32.19
CA PHE A 639 11.15 -25.60 31.35
C PHE A 639 11.87 -24.56 30.48
N GLU A 640 13.20 -24.48 30.52
CA GLU A 640 13.96 -23.65 29.59
C GLU A 640 13.96 -24.29 28.19
N ASN A 641 13.15 -23.71 27.30
CA ASN A 641 13.36 -23.85 25.87
C ASN A 641 14.71 -23.21 25.52
N LYS A 642 15.64 -24.00 24.99
CA LYS A 642 16.75 -23.46 24.18
C LYS A 642 16.16 -22.92 22.88
N GLU A 643 15.62 -21.71 22.92
CA GLU A 643 15.62 -20.79 21.78
C GLU A 643 16.29 -19.52 22.29
N GLY A 644 17.45 -19.21 21.69
CA GLY A 644 18.28 -18.09 22.11
C GLY A 644 17.56 -16.76 21.90
N VAL A 645 17.39 -16.01 22.98
CA VAL A 645 17.35 -14.56 22.94
C VAL A 645 18.31 -14.08 24.02
N GLU A 646 19.47 -13.60 23.58
CA GLU A 646 20.37 -12.84 24.44
C GLU A 646 19.65 -11.57 24.89
N ASN A 647 19.33 -11.49 26.17
CA ASN A 647 19.11 -10.22 26.85
C ASN A 647 19.96 -10.23 28.11
N LYS A 648 21.13 -9.61 28.00
CA LYS A 648 21.98 -9.22 29.12
C LYS A 648 21.89 -7.70 29.29
N ASN A 649 21.34 -7.32 30.43
CA ASN A 649 21.84 -6.31 31.37
C ASN A 649 20.80 -5.26 31.77
N THR A 650 20.32 -5.42 33.00
CA THR A 650 19.95 -4.33 33.90
C THR A 650 20.96 -4.28 35.05
N SER A 651 21.55 -3.09 35.23
CA SER A 651 22.17 -2.55 36.45
C SER A 651 22.50 -1.09 36.09
N ASN A 652 22.19 -0.04 36.83
CA ASN A 652 21.81 0.14 38.22
C ASN A 652 20.99 1.43 38.32
N VAL A 653 20.17 1.50 39.36
CA VAL A 653 19.52 2.72 39.86
C VAL A 653 20.51 3.48 40.75
N SER A 654 20.59 4.79 40.57
CA SER A 654 20.79 5.73 41.68
C SER A 654 20.08 7.06 41.33
N ASN A 655 19.13 7.42 42.20
CA ASN A 655 18.44 8.69 42.42
C ASN A 655 19.32 9.93 42.11
N GLU A 656 18.84 11.12 41.74
CA GLU A 656 17.71 11.91 42.23
C GLU A 656 17.65 13.23 41.40
N ASN A 657 16.47 13.87 41.32
CA ASN A 657 16.24 15.32 41.07
C ASN A 657 16.72 15.94 39.74
N ASP A 658 15.78 16.10 38.79
CA ASP A 658 15.30 17.43 38.37
C ASP A 658 14.25 17.30 37.26
N GLU A 659 12.97 17.27 37.68
CA GLU A 659 11.88 17.78 36.86
C GLU A 659 12.08 19.29 36.71
N THR A 660 12.68 19.76 35.62
CA THR A 660 12.44 21.06 34.94
C THR A 660 13.57 21.38 33.97
N ALA A 661 13.59 20.72 32.82
CA ALA A 661 14.26 21.23 31.61
C ALA A 661 13.66 20.59 30.34
N GLY A 662 12.34 20.47 30.30
CA GLY A 662 11.63 20.43 29.03
C GLY A 662 11.73 21.83 28.41
N MET A 663 12.19 21.91 27.15
CA MET A 663 12.65 23.10 26.41
C MET A 663 14.13 23.42 26.64
N THR A 664 15.02 22.78 25.86
CA THR A 664 16.32 23.34 25.36
C THR A 664 17.20 22.29 24.65
N ILE A 665 16.78 21.03 24.52
CA ILE A 665 17.47 20.02 23.68
C ILE A 665 16.88 19.95 22.26
N TYR A 666 15.59 20.26 22.09
CA TYR A 666 14.91 20.22 20.79
C TYR A 666 15.28 21.38 19.85
N GLU A 667 15.72 22.54 20.36
CA GLU A 667 16.15 23.67 19.53
C GLU A 667 17.52 23.42 18.86
N ASN A 668 18.38 22.62 19.48
CA ASN A 668 19.68 22.26 18.90
C ASN A 668 19.61 21.07 17.93
N ILE A 669 18.60 20.20 18.04
CA ILE A 669 18.33 19.13 17.07
C ILE A 669 17.66 19.70 15.80
N LEU A 670 16.84 20.75 15.93
CA LEU A 670 16.25 21.48 14.80
C LEU A 670 17.32 22.14 13.91
N ASN A 671 18.39 22.66 14.49
CA ASN A 671 19.51 23.28 13.76
C ASN A 671 20.44 22.27 13.03
N GLU A 672 20.34 20.97 13.33
CA GLU A 672 21.12 19.92 12.65
C GLU A 672 20.29 19.15 11.60
N ILE A 673 18.96 19.12 11.71
CA ILE A 673 18.04 18.47 10.76
C ILE A 673 17.83 19.30 9.48
N GLU A 674 18.00 20.63 9.53
CA GLU A 674 18.00 21.49 8.33
C GLU A 674 19.22 21.29 7.41
N ARG A 675 20.22 20.49 7.81
CA ARG A 675 21.41 20.21 6.99
C ARG A 675 21.40 18.87 6.24
N LYS A 676 20.40 17.99 6.42
CA LYS A 676 20.48 16.61 5.90
C LYS A 676 19.21 16.00 5.25
N SER A 677 18.27 16.82 4.77
CA SER A 677 17.19 16.34 3.90
C SER A 677 17.41 16.81 2.47
N GLU A 678 18.31 16.11 1.77
CA GLU A 678 18.50 16.27 0.34
C GLU A 678 17.18 16.03 -0.42
N ILE A 679 16.68 17.11 -0.98
CA ILE A 679 15.72 17.15 -2.07
C ILE A 679 16.17 16.13 -3.13
N LYS A 680 15.44 15.03 -3.29
CA LYS A 680 15.65 14.16 -4.45
C LYS A 680 15.10 14.86 -5.69
N LYS A 681 16.03 15.31 -6.52
CA LYS A 681 15.98 15.40 -7.99
C LYS A 681 14.81 14.53 -8.57
N GLY A 682 13.67 15.17 -8.92
CA GLY A 682 12.46 14.48 -9.41
C GLY A 682 11.12 15.19 -9.26
N SER A 683 11.00 16.17 -8.36
CA SER A 683 9.70 16.77 -8.00
C SER A 683 9.37 18.08 -8.72
N ARG A 684 10.11 18.40 -9.79
CA ARG A 684 10.06 19.68 -10.51
C ARG A 684 9.75 19.40 -11.97
N CYS A 685 8.83 20.16 -12.56
CA CYS A 685 8.30 19.98 -13.91
C CYS A 685 9.39 19.49 -14.88
N CYS A 686 9.29 18.24 -15.34
CA CYS A 686 10.20 17.54 -16.26
C CYS A 686 11.49 16.86 -15.74
N TYR A 687 11.74 16.75 -14.44
CA TYR A 687 13.03 16.20 -13.95
C TYR A 687 13.35 14.72 -14.30
N LYS A 688 12.45 13.91 -14.87
CA LYS A 688 12.77 12.50 -15.17
C LYS A 688 12.42 12.00 -16.57
N ILE A 689 12.26 12.88 -17.55
CA ILE A 689 11.77 12.42 -18.86
C ILE A 689 12.91 12.08 -19.86
N TYR A 690 14.12 12.60 -19.66
CA TYR A 690 15.21 12.40 -20.65
C TYR A 690 16.26 11.34 -20.25
N ASN A 691 16.67 11.25 -18.98
CA ASN A 691 17.86 10.48 -18.59
C ASN A 691 17.57 9.09 -17.95
N ARG A 692 17.21 8.11 -18.79
CA ARG A 692 17.34 6.67 -18.48
C ARG A 692 18.14 5.91 -19.56
N VAL A 693 19.15 6.57 -20.16
CA VAL A 693 20.01 5.97 -21.22
C VAL A 693 21.28 5.31 -20.71
N GLU A 694 21.81 5.59 -19.52
CA GLU A 694 23.17 5.10 -19.18
C GLU A 694 23.28 4.09 -18.04
N ASN A 695 22.24 3.31 -17.72
CA ASN A 695 22.42 2.15 -16.84
C ASN A 695 21.52 0.98 -17.26
N ASN A 696 21.91 0.33 -18.35
CA ASN A 696 21.74 -1.11 -18.54
C ASN A 696 23.13 -1.73 -18.63
#